data_AF-A0AAD1II64-F1
#
_entry.id   AF-A0AAD1II64-F1
#
_cell.length_a   1.000
_cell.length_b   1.000
_cell.length_c   1.000
_cell.angle_alpha   90.00
_cell.angle_beta   90.00
_cell.angle_gamma   90.00
#
_symmetry.space_group_name_H-M   'P 1'
#
loop_
_entity.id
_entity.type
_entity.pdbx_description
1 polymer ?
#
loop_
_entity_poly.entity_id
_entity_poly.type
_entity_poly.pdbx_seq_one_letter_code
_entity_poly.pdbx_strand_id
1 'polypeptide(L)'
;MAVYASPRQTVIAGPPHHIDAVIAAVDARNRLARRIDVDVASHHPTIDPILPALRTALADLTPHTPTLPLITTTDPTTPADFTADYWATNLRHPVQFTHAITTAATQHHTFIEISPHPLLTHAITDTLTTTHHTTATLHRHTDDTLTFHTNLNTIHPPPTDGVHEPEPHPVLPTTPWHHGHHWVNLGRRRAAGGSAPAPGTLLGEHITLATSPPAHLWQARLVPEAKPYPGEHRLRGVDVVPISVLLQTLSVAAAECGATALLDVEFEHPIVVDRSRSIQVVADDHSVTVASAAEQQTSGQRWVRHASARLGHRPEHDAPGPAAEADGRELIDYDVSSVDELQRSWGVEGRPFPWSVGPCRQTPSGLHAEVTTPQASTVALLDAAVHLARLADGSNPVLMVPAGVGRVHLAAGEVGACGSVEVYRRGGGGGELVVDVVVKGPDGRTSVDIRSLRFTTLESDPVPQNATDADPRTFVHAIEWRPWSGPSGPGHSDGPLATVAVIGRGLAAGRLREVLSDNGYRSAGAADARYVVYVAEPCSTEETDVGCAVRMSGDVSRLVRTLSRRDGHRPATLWIVTRGVRESGTDAAVRQSCLWGLAGVIGAEQPDLWGGLIDLPDDDNSGRYAAAVSRVLPVAAGTILVLRDGEFSAPALERVSGPAVREPLRCRPDSAYLVTGGLGALGLLTAAWLADRGARRLVLAGRTALPPRSAWDSHRDDPVLAHRISVIRNLEMRGVSVESVALDVGSREAVQALLDQRDHLGAPPIRGVIHGAGVAESRLLTDVSDESLRHVLWPKVAGAQALHDAFPVGSLDFFFLTASAGAVFGVPGQGAYAAANAHLDGLARARRRQGDHTMSLDWVAWRGLGFAAGADVVDEELHRVGSRPIQAEEAFAAWEYAQRYDVAQAVVAPLPGAREEVRPDVGRGRGAGREWTQMSADEMLDELATGLRAILADELQMPQTEIESDRPFAELGLNSVMAMSIRREAEELVGIELSATMLWNHPTIASLSEYIANRLRPGDDVAPESETASETSVLDALFADAETATAGSESGR
;
A
#
# COMPACT_ATOMS: atom_id res chain seq x y z
N MET A 1 2.71 -74.06 43.72
CA MET A 1 2.08 -72.72 43.84
C MET A 1 0.83 -72.74 42.98
N ALA A 2 -0.27 -72.14 43.43
CA ALA A 2 -1.55 -72.14 42.72
C ALA A 2 -1.81 -70.81 41.99
N VAL A 3 -1.47 -69.68 42.61
CA VAL A 3 -1.64 -68.34 42.02
C VAL A 3 -0.44 -67.46 42.36
N TYR A 4 0.12 -66.81 41.34
CA TYR A 4 1.04 -65.68 41.49
C TYR A 4 0.21 -64.41 41.34
N ALA A 5 -0.23 -63.83 42.46
CA ALA A 5 -1.22 -62.75 42.47
C ALA A 5 -0.57 -61.36 42.36
N SER A 6 0.51 -61.12 43.09
CA SER A 6 1.33 -59.90 42.97
C SER A 6 2.78 -60.21 43.36
N PRO A 7 3.73 -59.26 43.26
CA PRO A 7 5.09 -59.45 43.76
C PRO A 7 5.15 -59.81 45.26
N ARG A 8 4.11 -59.44 46.03
CA ARG A 8 4.04 -59.66 47.48
C ARG A 8 2.97 -60.66 47.92
N GLN A 9 2.13 -61.15 47.01
CA GLN A 9 1.03 -62.06 47.31
C GLN A 9 1.02 -63.29 46.40
N THR A 10 0.88 -64.47 47.00
CA THR A 10 0.76 -65.75 46.29
C THR A 10 -0.18 -66.68 47.03
N VAL A 11 -0.82 -67.59 46.30
CA VAL A 11 -1.69 -68.64 46.84
C VAL A 11 -1.05 -69.99 46.62
N ILE A 12 -1.06 -70.83 47.65
CA ILE A 12 -0.59 -72.21 47.61
C ILE A 12 -1.79 -73.12 47.81
N ALA A 13 -1.92 -74.11 46.94
CA ALA A 13 -2.92 -75.18 47.07
C ALA A 13 -2.22 -76.49 47.43
N GLY A 14 -2.89 -77.33 48.22
CA GLY A 14 -2.38 -78.61 48.68
C GLY A 14 -3.28 -79.22 49.76
N PRO A 15 -2.92 -80.41 50.30
CA PRO A 15 -3.65 -81.05 51.37
C PRO A 15 -3.76 -80.14 52.62
N PRO A 16 -4.90 -80.11 53.34
CA PRO A 16 -5.13 -79.22 54.48
C PRO A 16 -3.98 -79.19 55.50
N HIS A 17 -3.50 -80.37 55.92
CA HIS A 17 -2.42 -80.47 56.90
C HIS A 17 -1.07 -79.90 56.42
N HIS A 18 -0.79 -79.95 55.11
CA HIS A 18 0.39 -79.30 54.54
C HIS A 18 0.24 -77.78 54.50
N ILE A 19 -0.96 -77.28 54.19
CA ILE A 19 -1.25 -75.83 54.20
C ILE A 19 -1.17 -75.27 55.62
N ASP A 20 -1.73 -75.98 56.60
CA ASP A 20 -1.69 -75.58 58.01
C ASP A 20 -0.23 -75.50 58.52
N ALA A 21 0.64 -76.43 58.10
CA ALA A 21 2.07 -76.38 58.39
C ALA A 21 2.79 -75.18 57.75
N VAL A 22 2.43 -74.82 56.50
CA VAL A 22 2.97 -73.63 55.84
C VAL A 22 2.51 -72.35 56.53
N ILE A 23 1.23 -72.26 56.93
CA ILE A 23 0.69 -71.12 57.68
C ILE A 23 1.46 -70.94 58.98
N ALA A 24 1.65 -72.00 59.77
CA ALA A 24 2.42 -71.95 61.00
C ALA A 24 3.87 -71.50 60.78
N ALA A 25 4.52 -71.97 59.71
CA ALA A 25 5.89 -71.57 59.36
C ALA A 25 6.02 -70.10 58.92
N VAL A 26 4.99 -69.54 58.29
CA VAL A 26 4.95 -68.12 57.87
C VAL A 26 4.60 -67.21 59.06
N ASP A 27 3.67 -67.64 59.91
CA ASP A 27 3.29 -66.92 61.13
C ASP A 27 4.46 -66.82 62.12
N ALA A 28 5.26 -67.89 62.26
CA ALA A 28 6.50 -67.87 63.03
C ALA A 28 7.55 -66.85 62.53
N ARG A 29 7.38 -66.31 61.31
CA ARG A 29 8.21 -65.24 60.72
C ARG A 29 7.52 -63.87 60.79
N ASN A 30 6.46 -63.71 61.57
CA ASN A 30 5.62 -62.51 61.68
C ASN A 30 5.10 -62.01 60.32
N ARG A 31 4.71 -62.95 59.44
CA ARG A 31 4.12 -62.65 58.13
C ARG A 31 2.70 -63.19 58.07
N LEU A 32 1.83 -62.49 57.34
CA LEU A 32 0.42 -62.86 57.21
C LEU A 32 0.25 -64.06 56.26
N ALA A 33 -0.34 -65.14 56.76
CA ALA A 33 -0.87 -66.24 55.95
C ALA A 33 -2.25 -66.63 56.49
N ARG A 34 -3.22 -66.81 55.59
CA ARG A 34 -4.58 -67.24 55.95
C ARG A 34 -5.02 -68.34 55.01
N ARG A 35 -5.83 -69.26 55.54
CA ARG A 35 -6.51 -70.26 54.73
C ARG A 35 -7.61 -69.59 53.90
N ILE A 36 -7.73 -69.98 52.64
CA ILE A 36 -8.84 -69.59 51.77
C ILE A 36 -9.91 -70.67 51.90
N ASP A 37 -11.14 -70.25 52.18
CA ASP A 37 -12.26 -71.16 52.41
C ASP A 37 -12.83 -71.61 51.05
N VAL A 38 -12.22 -72.64 50.48
CA VAL A 38 -12.62 -73.27 49.22
C VAL A 38 -12.64 -74.79 49.40
N ASP A 39 -13.70 -75.42 48.92
CA ASP A 39 -13.89 -76.88 49.01
C ASP A 39 -13.02 -77.65 48.01
N VAL A 40 -12.44 -76.96 47.03
CA VAL A 40 -11.65 -77.56 45.95
C VAL A 40 -10.33 -76.83 45.75
N ALA A 41 -9.23 -77.58 45.75
CA ALA A 41 -7.88 -77.09 45.51
C ALA A 41 -7.56 -77.02 43.99
N SER A 42 -8.12 -76.02 43.30
CA SER A 42 -7.76 -75.73 41.90
C SER A 42 -6.27 -75.43 41.75
N HIS A 43 -5.71 -75.65 40.55
CA HIS A 43 -4.29 -75.46 40.23
C HIS A 43 -3.33 -76.41 40.98
N HIS A 44 -3.84 -77.54 41.48
CA HIS A 44 -3.08 -78.59 42.18
C HIS A 44 -3.38 -79.97 41.57
N PRO A 45 -2.45 -80.95 41.58
CA PRO A 45 -2.68 -82.31 41.09
C PRO A 45 -3.94 -83.03 41.61
N THR A 46 -4.53 -82.56 42.71
CA THR A 46 -5.80 -83.11 43.25
C THR A 46 -6.93 -83.07 42.24
N ILE A 47 -6.91 -82.14 41.27
CA ILE A 47 -7.95 -82.02 40.25
C ILE A 47 -7.67 -82.87 39.00
N ASP A 48 -6.51 -83.52 38.87
CA ASP A 48 -6.16 -84.36 37.72
C ASP A 48 -7.24 -85.42 37.38
N PRO A 49 -7.87 -86.11 38.35
CA PRO A 49 -8.89 -87.13 38.08
C PRO A 49 -10.15 -86.59 37.38
N ILE A 50 -10.51 -85.31 37.54
CA ILE A 50 -11.72 -84.74 36.92
C ILE A 50 -11.45 -84.15 35.52
N LEU A 51 -10.19 -83.93 35.17
CA LEU A 51 -9.83 -83.28 33.90
C LEU A 51 -10.32 -84.01 32.63
N PRO A 52 -10.30 -85.36 32.54
CA PRO A 52 -10.88 -86.05 31.38
C PRO A 52 -12.38 -85.81 31.25
N ALA A 53 -13.12 -85.88 32.37
CA ALA A 53 -14.56 -85.66 32.39
C ALA A 53 -14.91 -84.21 32.00
N LEU A 54 -14.13 -83.24 32.46
CA LEU A 54 -14.28 -81.83 32.08
C LEU A 54 -14.06 -81.64 30.58
N ARG A 55 -13.03 -82.26 29.98
CA ARG A 55 -12.80 -82.17 28.54
C ARG A 55 -13.96 -82.72 27.73
N THR A 56 -14.48 -83.88 28.12
CA THR A 56 -15.65 -84.48 27.47
C THR A 56 -16.87 -83.58 27.58
N ALA A 57 -17.12 -82.97 28.74
CA ALA A 57 -18.25 -82.09 28.97
C ALA A 57 -18.19 -80.77 28.17
N LEU A 58 -17.00 -80.36 27.72
CA LEU A 58 -16.77 -79.13 26.97
C LEU A 58 -16.45 -79.39 25.48
N ALA A 59 -16.54 -80.64 25.02
CA ALA A 59 -16.08 -81.04 23.69
C ALA A 59 -16.92 -80.43 22.54
N ASP A 60 -18.14 -79.97 22.82
CA ASP A 60 -19.05 -79.33 21.87
C ASP A 60 -18.91 -77.79 21.82
N LEU A 61 -18.03 -77.21 22.64
CA LEU A 61 -17.74 -75.78 22.59
C LEU A 61 -17.02 -75.40 21.28
N THR A 62 -17.55 -74.38 20.59
CA THR A 62 -16.93 -73.78 19.40
C THR A 62 -16.37 -72.40 19.76
N PRO A 63 -15.08 -72.30 20.11
CA PRO A 63 -14.48 -71.04 20.52
C PRO A 63 -14.37 -70.08 19.33
N HIS A 64 -14.65 -68.80 19.58
CA HIS A 64 -14.48 -67.73 18.60
C HIS A 64 -13.28 -66.87 19.00
N THR A 65 -12.59 -66.31 17.99
CA THR A 65 -11.50 -65.37 18.24
C THR A 65 -12.05 -64.12 18.96
N PRO A 66 -11.49 -63.74 20.12
CA PRO A 66 -11.89 -62.53 20.82
C PRO A 66 -11.71 -61.28 19.93
N THR A 67 -12.72 -60.41 19.90
CA THR A 67 -12.63 -59.10 19.25
C THR A 67 -11.90 -58.08 20.12
N LEU A 68 -11.87 -58.31 21.43
CA LEU A 68 -11.06 -57.56 22.39
C LEU A 68 -9.74 -58.29 22.64
N PRO A 69 -8.59 -57.59 22.64
CA PRO A 69 -7.31 -58.19 23.02
C PRO A 69 -7.41 -58.85 24.41
N LEU A 70 -7.07 -60.15 24.49
CA LEU A 70 -7.12 -60.91 25.73
C LEU A 70 -5.72 -61.43 26.09
N ILE A 71 -5.32 -61.22 27.34
CA ILE A 71 -4.10 -61.80 27.93
C ILE A 71 -4.54 -62.91 28.88
N THR A 72 -4.12 -64.16 28.63
CA THR A 72 -4.46 -65.29 29.52
C THR A 72 -3.50 -65.37 30.70
N THR A 73 -3.96 -65.95 31.81
CA THR A 73 -3.13 -66.12 33.02
C THR A 73 -2.47 -67.49 33.09
N THR A 74 -2.81 -68.43 32.19
CA THR A 74 -2.14 -69.73 32.09
C THR A 74 -0.82 -69.63 31.34
N ASP A 75 -0.83 -68.89 30.22
CA ASP A 75 0.36 -68.48 29.46
C ASP A 75 0.09 -67.09 28.86
N PRO A 76 0.63 -66.03 29.46
CA PRO A 76 0.39 -64.65 29.03
C PRO A 76 1.12 -64.25 27.74
N THR A 77 1.97 -65.13 27.19
CA THR A 77 2.77 -64.83 25.98
C THR A 77 2.17 -65.41 24.69
N THR A 78 1.22 -66.34 24.82
CA THR A 78 0.64 -67.07 23.69
C THR A 78 -0.88 -66.86 23.64
N PRO A 79 -1.46 -66.55 22.45
CA PRO A 79 -2.92 -66.54 22.30
C PRO A 79 -3.51 -67.92 22.61
N ALA A 80 -4.58 -67.96 23.41
CA ALA A 80 -5.30 -69.21 23.70
C ALA A 80 -6.37 -69.51 22.66
N ASP A 81 -6.61 -70.79 22.40
CA ASP A 81 -7.64 -71.28 21.47
C ASP A 81 -9.01 -71.49 22.14
N PHE A 82 -9.10 -71.31 23.47
CA PHE A 82 -10.29 -71.49 24.32
C PHE A 82 -11.02 -72.83 24.14
N THR A 83 -10.31 -73.85 23.68
CA THR A 83 -10.81 -75.22 23.53
C THR A 83 -11.05 -75.88 24.90
N ALA A 84 -11.68 -77.06 24.90
CA ALA A 84 -11.81 -77.89 26.09
C ALA A 84 -10.45 -78.16 26.78
N ASP A 85 -9.36 -78.25 26.00
CA ASP A 85 -8.01 -78.41 26.52
C ASP A 85 -7.49 -77.17 27.23
N TYR A 86 -7.80 -75.96 26.71
CA TYR A 86 -7.49 -74.71 27.40
C TYR A 86 -8.20 -74.65 28.76
N TRP A 87 -9.50 -74.98 28.84
CA TRP A 87 -10.25 -74.92 30.11
C TRP A 87 -9.76 -75.94 31.14
N ALA A 88 -9.40 -77.14 30.71
CA ALA A 88 -8.75 -78.14 31.56
C ALA A 88 -7.38 -77.64 32.06
N THR A 89 -6.62 -76.98 31.17
CA THR A 89 -5.34 -76.35 31.52
C THR A 89 -5.51 -75.21 32.51
N ASN A 90 -6.51 -74.35 32.32
CA ASN A 90 -6.85 -73.24 33.21
C ASN A 90 -7.17 -73.70 34.62
N LEU A 91 -7.93 -74.79 34.76
CA LEU A 91 -8.22 -75.37 36.08
C LEU A 91 -6.98 -75.99 36.74
N ARG A 92 -6.02 -76.48 35.96
CA ARG A 92 -4.89 -77.29 36.45
C ARG A 92 -3.59 -76.55 36.66
N HIS A 93 -3.25 -75.61 35.79
CA HIS A 93 -1.98 -74.90 35.83
C HIS A 93 -2.04 -73.67 36.72
N PRO A 94 -0.91 -73.24 37.31
CA PRO A 94 -0.89 -72.06 38.15
C PRO A 94 -1.31 -70.79 37.41
N VAL A 95 -2.06 -69.92 38.08
CA VAL A 95 -2.49 -68.63 37.55
C VAL A 95 -1.34 -67.63 37.65
N GLN A 96 -0.83 -67.15 36.51
CA GLN A 96 0.24 -66.15 36.40
C GLN A 96 -0.33 -64.72 36.32
N PHE A 97 -1.12 -64.34 37.32
CA PHE A 97 -1.85 -63.06 37.31
C PHE A 97 -0.91 -61.84 37.32
N THR A 98 0.14 -61.86 38.14
CA THR A 98 1.15 -60.78 38.16
C THR A 98 1.73 -60.51 36.78
N HIS A 99 2.08 -61.56 36.03
CA HIS A 99 2.67 -61.40 34.70
C HIS A 99 1.66 -60.81 33.71
N ALA A 100 0.42 -61.30 33.72
CA ALA A 100 -0.63 -60.75 32.85
C ALA A 100 -0.86 -59.24 33.09
N ILE A 101 -0.87 -58.82 34.36
CA ILE A 101 -0.98 -57.39 34.72
C ILE A 101 0.26 -56.61 34.28
N THR A 102 1.48 -57.13 34.51
CA THR A 102 2.72 -56.47 34.04
C THR A 102 2.73 -56.30 32.52
N THR A 103 2.30 -57.31 31.76
CA THR A 103 2.20 -57.23 30.30
C THR A 103 1.19 -56.16 29.88
N ALA A 104 -0.02 -56.17 30.46
CA ALA A 104 -1.04 -55.16 30.18
C ALA A 104 -0.59 -53.73 30.51
N ALA A 105 0.17 -53.56 31.60
CA ALA A 105 0.64 -52.26 32.08
C ALA A 105 1.59 -51.54 31.11
N THR A 106 2.18 -52.27 30.16
CA THR A 106 3.04 -51.68 29.11
C THR A 106 2.25 -50.84 28.10
N GLN A 107 0.95 -51.13 27.92
CA GLN A 107 0.11 -50.51 26.90
C GLN A 107 -1.15 -49.84 27.48
N HIS A 108 -1.50 -50.13 28.73
CA HIS A 108 -2.74 -49.67 29.35
C HIS A 108 -2.50 -48.97 30.69
N HIS A 109 -3.25 -47.89 30.92
CA HIS A 109 -3.12 -47.03 32.10
C HIS A 109 -4.19 -47.31 33.17
N THR A 110 -5.39 -47.70 32.74
CA THR A 110 -6.55 -47.87 33.61
C THR A 110 -6.95 -49.34 33.68
N PHE A 111 -7.09 -49.85 34.89
CA PHE A 111 -7.46 -51.23 35.19
C PHE A 111 -8.78 -51.27 35.94
N ILE A 112 -9.72 -52.09 35.45
CA ILE A 112 -11.05 -52.22 36.04
C ILE A 112 -11.24 -53.68 36.47
N GLU A 113 -11.45 -53.90 37.75
CA GLU A 113 -11.83 -55.20 38.27
C GLU A 113 -13.34 -55.44 38.06
N ILE A 114 -13.67 -56.39 37.19
CA ILE A 114 -15.04 -56.82 36.94
C ILE A 114 -15.39 -57.91 37.96
N SER A 115 -16.03 -57.53 39.06
CA SER A 115 -16.41 -58.44 40.14
C SER A 115 -17.54 -57.84 40.99
N PRO A 116 -18.38 -58.68 41.64
CA PRO A 116 -19.40 -58.20 42.58
C PRO A 116 -18.80 -57.56 43.84
N HIS A 117 -17.50 -57.78 44.09
CA HIS A 117 -16.73 -57.15 45.14
C HIS A 117 -15.23 -57.28 44.84
N PRO A 118 -14.42 -56.22 44.95
CA PRO A 118 -13.00 -56.28 44.63
C PRO A 118 -12.22 -57.22 45.54
N LEU A 119 -11.62 -58.23 44.93
CA LEU A 119 -10.67 -59.14 45.56
C LEU A 119 -9.26 -58.99 44.97
N LEU A 120 -9.15 -58.52 43.73
CA LEU A 120 -7.90 -58.46 42.97
C LEU A 120 -7.32 -57.05 42.89
N THR A 121 -8.09 -56.01 43.20
CA THR A 121 -7.69 -54.61 43.11
C THR A 121 -6.37 -54.35 43.83
N HIS A 122 -6.20 -54.89 45.04
CA HIS A 122 -4.94 -54.75 45.78
C HIS A 122 -3.76 -55.43 45.07
N ALA A 123 -3.97 -56.63 44.51
CA ALA A 123 -2.94 -57.37 43.80
C ALA A 123 -2.56 -56.70 42.46
N ILE A 124 -3.54 -56.11 41.78
CA ILE A 124 -3.35 -55.27 40.60
C ILE A 124 -2.50 -54.05 40.99
N THR A 125 -2.93 -53.27 41.99
CA THR A 125 -2.20 -52.07 42.44
C THR A 125 -0.77 -52.38 42.91
N ASP A 126 -0.56 -53.50 43.62
CA ASP A 126 0.77 -53.92 44.10
C ASP A 126 1.70 -54.39 42.95
N THR A 127 1.13 -54.73 41.79
CA THR A 127 1.88 -55.07 40.58
C THR A 127 2.19 -53.84 39.71
N LEU A 128 1.36 -52.81 39.79
CA LEU A 128 1.45 -51.59 38.96
C LEU A 128 2.33 -50.50 39.59
N THR A 129 2.75 -49.53 38.78
CA THR A 129 3.46 -48.32 39.24
C THR A 129 2.48 -47.20 39.62
N THR A 130 2.95 -46.17 40.34
CA THR A 130 2.10 -45.07 40.86
C THR A 130 1.40 -44.22 39.79
N THR A 131 1.77 -44.37 38.52
CA THR A 131 1.11 -43.68 37.41
C THR A 131 -0.22 -44.31 37.03
N HIS A 132 -0.41 -45.63 37.23
CA HIS A 132 -1.60 -46.33 36.76
C HIS A 132 -2.81 -46.12 37.68
N HIS A 133 -4.01 -46.21 37.10
CA HIS A 133 -5.28 -46.12 37.83
C HIS A 133 -5.95 -47.49 37.94
N THR A 134 -6.47 -47.84 39.12
CA THR A 134 -7.20 -49.10 39.35
C THR A 134 -8.53 -48.82 40.04
N THR A 135 -9.61 -49.39 39.52
CA THR A 135 -10.95 -49.30 40.13
C THR A 135 -11.69 -50.63 40.03
N ALA A 136 -12.80 -50.76 40.73
CA ALA A 136 -13.66 -51.95 40.71
C ALA A 136 -15.05 -51.59 40.22
N THR A 137 -15.76 -52.56 39.64
CA THR A 137 -17.13 -52.36 39.14
C THR A 137 -18.15 -52.25 40.27
N LEU A 138 -18.11 -53.13 41.27
CA LEU A 138 -19.10 -53.20 42.35
C LEU A 138 -18.46 -53.41 43.73
N HIS A 139 -19.20 -53.11 44.79
CA HIS A 139 -18.80 -53.38 46.17
C HIS A 139 -19.92 -54.11 46.91
N ARG A 140 -19.55 -55.03 47.81
CA ARG A 140 -20.55 -55.71 48.64
C ARG A 140 -21.31 -54.71 49.50
N HIS A 141 -22.61 -54.93 49.64
CA HIS A 141 -23.50 -54.13 50.49
C HIS A 141 -23.60 -52.65 50.06
N THR A 142 -23.42 -52.33 48.78
CA THR A 142 -23.70 -51.02 48.20
C THR A 142 -24.81 -51.11 47.16
N ASP A 143 -25.32 -49.97 46.67
CA ASP A 143 -26.25 -49.94 45.54
C ASP A 143 -25.46 -50.19 44.25
N ASP A 144 -25.77 -51.29 43.55
CA ASP A 144 -25.01 -51.74 42.38
C ASP A 144 -25.01 -50.68 41.27
N THR A 145 -26.14 -50.01 41.03
CA THR A 145 -26.30 -49.03 39.95
C THR A 145 -25.49 -47.78 40.25
N LEU A 146 -25.67 -47.22 41.45
CA LEU A 146 -24.95 -46.03 41.89
C LEU A 146 -23.45 -46.30 41.93
N THR A 147 -23.03 -47.43 42.49
CA THR A 147 -21.62 -47.81 42.62
C THR A 147 -20.96 -47.95 41.25
N PHE A 148 -21.62 -48.65 40.33
CA PHE A 148 -21.11 -48.82 38.97
C PHE A 148 -20.93 -47.48 38.25
N HIS A 149 -21.95 -46.61 38.28
CA HIS A 149 -21.88 -45.30 37.63
C HIS A 149 -20.91 -44.33 38.31
N THR A 150 -20.81 -44.35 39.65
CA THR A 150 -19.79 -43.58 40.38
C THR A 150 -18.40 -44.02 39.96
N ASN A 151 -18.11 -45.33 39.95
CA ASN A 151 -16.79 -45.83 39.59
C ASN A 151 -16.48 -45.61 38.09
N LEU A 152 -17.46 -45.73 37.19
CA LEU A 152 -17.31 -45.40 35.77
C LEU A 152 -16.96 -43.91 35.56
N ASN A 153 -17.59 -43.00 36.30
CA ASN A 153 -17.29 -41.57 36.22
C ASN A 153 -15.89 -41.21 36.76
N THR A 154 -15.26 -42.07 37.56
CA THR A 154 -13.87 -41.83 38.01
C THR A 154 -12.83 -42.09 36.93
N ILE A 155 -13.15 -42.89 35.90
CA ILE A 155 -12.20 -43.30 34.86
C ILE A 155 -12.36 -42.55 33.54
N HIS A 156 -13.53 -41.97 33.27
CA HIS A 156 -13.77 -41.18 32.08
C HIS A 156 -14.83 -40.10 32.37
N PRO A 157 -14.61 -38.83 31.99
CA PRO A 157 -15.72 -37.89 31.89
C PRO A 157 -16.70 -38.41 30.82
N PRO A 158 -18.02 -38.31 31.01
CA PRO A 158 -18.96 -38.74 29.98
C PRO A 158 -18.68 -37.99 28.67
N PRO A 159 -18.73 -38.67 27.50
CA PRO A 159 -18.48 -38.03 26.22
C PRO A 159 -19.46 -36.88 25.99
N THR A 160 -18.94 -35.70 25.66
CA THR A 160 -19.71 -34.46 25.46
C THR A 160 -20.43 -34.40 24.11
N ASP A 161 -20.14 -35.34 23.22
CA ASP A 161 -20.50 -35.24 21.80
C ASP A 161 -21.80 -35.99 21.44
N GLY A 162 -22.56 -36.42 22.45
CA GLY A 162 -23.90 -36.96 22.26
C GLY A 162 -24.92 -35.82 22.12
N VAL A 163 -25.67 -35.81 21.02
CA VAL A 163 -26.91 -35.00 20.90
C VAL A 163 -27.83 -35.40 22.04
N HIS A 164 -28.00 -34.52 23.04
CA HIS A 164 -28.98 -34.72 24.10
C HIS A 164 -30.38 -34.69 23.48
N GLU A 165 -31.17 -35.75 23.70
CA GLU A 165 -32.57 -35.75 23.27
C GLU A 165 -33.37 -34.67 24.02
N PRO A 166 -34.25 -33.92 23.32
CA PRO A 166 -34.90 -32.76 23.90
C PRO A 166 -35.96 -33.13 24.95
N GLU A 167 -35.63 -32.84 26.21
CA GLU A 167 -36.50 -32.53 27.36
C GLU A 167 -37.53 -33.55 27.89
N PRO A 168 -37.90 -33.44 29.19
CA PRO A 168 -37.51 -32.39 30.15
C PRO A 168 -36.29 -32.75 31.01
N HIS A 169 -35.28 -31.90 30.99
CA HIS A 169 -34.13 -32.00 31.89
C HIS A 169 -34.47 -31.40 33.27
N PRO A 170 -34.00 -32.00 34.38
CA PRO A 170 -34.10 -31.39 35.69
C PRO A 170 -33.32 -30.07 35.71
N VAL A 171 -33.92 -29.01 36.26
CA VAL A 171 -33.23 -27.73 36.47
C VAL A 171 -32.15 -27.94 37.51
N LEU A 172 -30.90 -28.09 37.05
CA LEU A 172 -29.75 -28.14 37.94
C LEU A 172 -29.40 -26.72 38.41
N PRO A 173 -28.90 -26.56 39.65
CA PRO A 173 -28.30 -25.29 40.06
C PRO A 173 -27.23 -24.89 39.06
N THR A 174 -27.21 -23.62 38.68
CA THR A 174 -26.13 -23.07 37.86
C THR A 174 -24.80 -23.23 38.59
N THR A 175 -23.68 -23.22 37.85
CA THR A 175 -22.33 -23.27 38.42
C THR A 175 -22.23 -22.31 39.61
N PRO A 176 -21.96 -22.81 40.82
CA PRO A 176 -21.82 -21.95 41.99
C PRO A 176 -20.51 -21.20 41.87
N TRP A 177 -20.55 -20.02 41.24
CA TRP A 177 -19.39 -19.16 41.09
C TRP A 177 -18.93 -18.74 42.48
N HIS A 178 -17.67 -19.05 42.81
CA HIS A 178 -17.00 -18.42 43.94
C HIS A 178 -16.80 -16.94 43.59
N HIS A 179 -17.75 -16.11 44.02
CA HIS A 179 -17.72 -14.67 43.77
C HIS A 179 -16.63 -14.01 44.62
N GLY A 180 -15.44 -13.88 44.05
CA GLY A 180 -14.44 -12.92 44.50
C GLY A 180 -14.64 -11.58 43.78
N HIS A 181 -14.33 -10.47 44.44
CA HIS A 181 -14.26 -9.17 43.76
C HIS A 181 -13.02 -9.13 42.84
N HIS A 182 -13.11 -9.79 41.69
CA HIS A 182 -12.12 -9.74 40.62
C HIS A 182 -12.52 -8.68 39.59
N TRP A 183 -12.86 -7.50 40.10
CA TRP A 183 -13.07 -6.33 39.26
C TRP A 183 -11.69 -5.75 38.98
N VAL A 184 -11.30 -5.71 37.71
CA VAL A 184 -10.44 -4.59 37.30
C VAL A 184 -11.35 -3.39 37.49
N ASN A 185 -11.06 -2.54 38.48
CA ASN A 185 -11.50 -1.16 38.42
C ASN A 185 -10.77 -0.54 37.23
N LEU A 186 -11.19 -0.90 36.01
CA LEU A 186 -11.23 0.03 34.92
C LEU A 186 -12.16 1.07 35.50
N GLY A 187 -11.57 2.10 36.14
CA GLY A 187 -12.32 3.29 36.48
C GLY A 187 -13.16 3.52 35.26
N ARG A 188 -14.48 3.41 35.41
CA ARG A 188 -15.41 3.65 34.34
C ARG A 188 -15.12 5.10 34.03
N ARG A 189 -14.16 5.35 33.13
CA ARG A 189 -13.93 6.62 32.51
C ARG A 189 -15.30 6.76 31.86
N ARG A 190 -16.18 7.54 32.51
CA ARG A 190 -17.12 8.41 31.79
C ARG A 190 -16.39 8.70 30.51
N ALA A 191 -16.97 8.34 29.36
CA ALA A 191 -16.43 8.74 28.07
C ALA A 191 -15.86 10.14 28.28
N ALA A 192 -14.54 10.22 28.44
CA ALA A 192 -13.91 11.44 28.84
C ALA A 192 -13.87 12.12 27.49
N GLY A 193 -14.96 12.80 27.13
CA GLY A 193 -14.81 13.95 26.26
C GLY A 193 -13.69 14.71 26.93
N GLY A 194 -12.51 14.69 26.31
CA GLY A 194 -11.27 15.12 26.96
C GLY A 194 -11.52 16.41 27.71
N SER A 195 -10.87 16.60 28.86
CA SER A 195 -10.97 17.90 29.52
C SER A 195 -10.62 19.00 28.51
N ALA A 196 -11.24 20.17 28.64
CA ALA A 196 -10.80 21.33 27.89
C ALA A 196 -9.27 21.49 28.09
N PRO A 197 -8.53 21.93 27.07
CA PRO A 197 -7.10 22.14 27.21
C PRO A 197 -6.79 23.09 28.36
N ALA A 198 -5.69 22.87 29.06
CA ALA A 198 -5.24 23.75 30.13
C ALA A 198 -4.93 25.15 29.55
N PRO A 199 -5.25 26.24 30.28
CA PRO A 199 -5.03 27.60 29.79
C PRO A 199 -3.60 27.81 29.28
N GLY A 200 -3.47 28.36 28.07
CA GLY A 200 -2.19 28.59 27.41
C GLY A 200 -1.56 27.39 26.71
N THR A 201 -2.18 26.19 26.78
CA THR A 201 -1.65 24.96 26.17
C THR A 201 -2.74 24.12 25.51
N LEU A 202 -2.35 23.12 24.72
CA LEU A 202 -3.24 22.07 24.21
C LEU A 202 -3.23 20.80 25.07
N LEU A 203 -2.59 20.84 26.24
CA LEU A 203 -2.48 19.69 27.13
C LEU A 203 -3.76 19.53 27.94
N GLY A 204 -4.21 18.28 28.09
CA GLY A 204 -5.39 17.94 28.89
C GLY A 204 -5.04 16.87 29.92
N GLU A 205 -5.83 15.80 29.95
CA GLU A 205 -5.59 14.67 30.84
C GLU A 205 -4.25 13.99 30.49
N HIS A 206 -3.36 13.88 31.46
CA HIS A 206 -2.02 13.31 31.32
C HIS A 206 -1.99 11.83 31.69
N ILE A 207 -1.36 11.01 30.85
CA ILE A 207 -1.19 9.58 31.01
C ILE A 207 0.27 9.23 30.75
N THR A 208 0.95 8.67 31.75
CA THR A 208 2.28 8.09 31.57
C THR A 208 2.14 6.68 31.00
N LEU A 209 2.76 6.42 29.86
CA LEU A 209 2.81 5.12 29.19
C LEU A 209 3.99 4.31 29.73
N ALA A 210 3.78 3.02 29.94
CA ALA A 210 4.78 2.09 30.48
C ALA A 210 5.78 1.62 29.39
N THR A 211 6.41 2.57 28.69
CA THR A 211 7.55 2.32 27.80
C THR A 211 8.87 2.46 28.57
N SER A 212 9.99 2.04 27.97
CA SER A 212 11.32 2.22 28.55
C SER A 212 12.23 2.92 27.53
N PRO A 213 12.51 4.24 27.70
CA PRO A 213 12.06 5.12 28.79
C PRO A 213 10.55 5.44 28.73
N PRO A 214 9.94 5.94 29.82
CA PRO A 214 8.52 6.27 29.87
C PRO A 214 8.14 7.36 28.86
N ALA A 215 7.09 7.13 28.09
CA ALA A 215 6.50 8.12 27.20
C ALA A 215 5.26 8.72 27.87
N HIS A 216 4.89 9.93 27.45
CA HIS A 216 3.81 10.71 28.02
C HIS A 216 2.77 11.03 26.94
N LEU A 217 1.50 10.81 27.27
CA LEU A 217 0.36 11.11 26.42
C LEU A 217 -0.55 12.12 27.14
N TRP A 218 -0.90 13.20 26.46
CA TRP A 218 -1.96 14.11 26.88
C TRP A 218 -3.14 14.03 25.93
N GLN A 219 -4.35 14.09 26.47
CA GLN A 219 -5.59 14.13 25.71
C GLN A 219 -6.46 15.30 26.15
N ALA A 220 -6.82 16.17 25.21
CA ALA A 220 -7.72 17.30 25.45
C ALA A 220 -8.82 17.37 24.40
N ARG A 221 -9.93 18.05 24.72
CA ARG A 221 -11.00 18.34 23.76
C ARG A 221 -11.06 19.84 23.48
N LEU A 222 -10.62 20.23 22.29
CA LEU A 222 -10.68 21.61 21.83
C LEU A 222 -12.07 21.87 21.21
N VAL A 223 -12.81 22.82 21.77
CA VAL A 223 -14.09 23.29 21.23
C VAL A 223 -14.07 24.80 21.04
N PRO A 224 -14.82 25.37 20.07
CA PRO A 224 -14.84 26.81 19.82
C PRO A 224 -15.19 27.67 21.05
N GLU A 225 -15.99 27.14 21.97
CA GLU A 225 -16.43 27.84 23.18
C GLU A 225 -15.43 27.78 24.34
N ALA A 226 -14.41 26.91 24.25
CA ALA A 226 -13.44 26.66 25.33
C ALA A 226 -12.01 26.57 24.76
N LYS A 227 -11.55 27.69 24.19
CA LYS A 227 -10.20 27.84 23.65
C LYS A 227 -9.18 28.00 24.78
N PRO A 228 -7.92 27.55 24.61
CA PRO A 228 -6.87 27.75 25.61
C PRO A 228 -6.32 29.19 25.67
N TYR A 229 -6.85 30.10 24.85
CA TYR A 229 -6.46 31.50 24.80
C TYR A 229 -7.72 32.38 24.91
N PRO A 230 -7.66 33.51 25.64
CA PRO A 230 -8.85 34.32 25.94
C PRO A 230 -9.38 35.17 24.78
N GLY A 231 -8.55 35.51 23.80
CA GLY A 231 -8.93 36.31 22.64
C GLY A 231 -9.20 35.50 21.37
N GLU A 232 -9.05 36.16 20.22
CA GLU A 232 -9.21 35.55 18.90
C GLU A 232 -7.89 35.56 18.13
N HIS A 233 -7.70 34.62 17.20
CA HIS A 233 -6.53 34.58 16.35
C HIS A 233 -6.91 34.10 14.95
N ARG A 234 -7.24 35.05 14.08
CA ARG A 234 -7.74 34.75 12.73
C ARG A 234 -6.68 35.03 11.69
N LEU A 235 -6.41 34.06 10.84
CA LEU A 235 -5.60 34.21 9.63
C LEU A 235 -6.55 34.23 8.43
N ARG A 236 -6.63 35.36 7.72
CA ARG A 236 -7.61 35.59 6.63
C ARG A 236 -9.05 35.22 7.03
N GLY A 237 -9.45 35.57 8.24
CA GLY A 237 -10.80 35.32 8.77
C GLY A 237 -11.04 33.91 9.34
N VAL A 238 -10.06 33.00 9.30
CA VAL A 238 -10.15 31.66 9.89
C VAL A 238 -9.48 31.62 11.25
N ASP A 239 -10.23 31.30 12.30
CA ASP A 239 -9.68 31.20 13.66
C ASP A 239 -8.85 29.93 13.84
N VAL A 240 -7.58 30.11 14.22
CA VAL A 240 -6.59 29.05 14.34
C VAL A 240 -5.89 29.12 15.70
N VAL A 241 -5.44 27.97 16.21
CA VAL A 241 -4.64 27.95 17.44
C VAL A 241 -3.32 28.70 17.20
N PRO A 242 -2.97 29.70 18.03
CA PRO A 242 -1.74 30.46 17.90
C PRO A 242 -0.48 29.60 18.04
N ILE A 243 0.57 29.96 17.30
CA ILE A 243 1.89 29.31 17.41
C ILE A 243 2.47 29.45 18.83
N SER A 244 2.18 30.54 19.53
CA SER A 244 2.56 30.74 20.94
C SER A 244 2.01 29.63 21.85
N VAL A 245 0.76 29.21 21.63
CA VAL A 245 0.14 28.10 22.35
C VAL A 245 0.79 26.76 21.97
N LEU A 246 1.11 26.54 20.69
CA LEU A 246 1.81 25.33 20.25
C LEU A 246 3.22 25.24 20.84
N LEU A 247 4.00 26.31 20.80
CA LEU A 247 5.33 26.38 21.39
C LEU A 247 5.30 26.15 22.90
N GLN A 248 4.34 26.76 23.62
CA GLN A 248 4.13 26.51 25.04
C GLN A 248 3.76 25.04 25.29
N THR A 249 2.86 24.46 24.49
CA THR A 249 2.42 23.06 24.60
C THR A 249 3.60 22.09 24.45
N LEU A 250 4.38 22.25 23.38
CA LEU A 250 5.55 21.42 23.10
C LEU A 250 6.58 21.55 24.24
N SER A 251 6.82 22.77 24.73
CA SER A 251 7.82 23.02 25.78
C SER A 251 7.42 22.43 27.13
N VAL A 252 6.14 22.53 27.50
CA VAL A 252 5.64 21.94 28.75
C VAL A 252 5.68 20.41 28.68
N ALA A 253 5.28 19.81 27.56
CA ALA A 253 5.36 18.37 27.36
C ALA A 253 6.81 17.85 27.33
N ALA A 254 7.73 18.63 26.74
CA ALA A 254 9.16 18.35 26.73
C ALA A 254 9.79 18.35 28.13
N ALA A 255 9.39 19.30 28.99
CA ALA A 255 9.90 19.41 30.35
C ALA A 255 9.55 18.18 31.21
N GLU A 256 8.40 17.56 30.98
CA GLU A 256 7.98 16.31 31.65
C GLU A 256 8.89 15.13 31.29
N CYS A 257 9.53 15.19 30.12
CA CYS A 257 10.54 14.22 29.67
C CYS A 257 11.97 14.61 30.10
N GLY A 258 12.15 15.67 30.90
CA GLY A 258 13.44 16.16 31.38
C GLY A 258 14.21 17.05 30.39
N ALA A 259 13.63 17.38 29.23
CA ALA A 259 14.26 18.26 28.26
C ALA A 259 14.15 19.73 28.70
N THR A 260 15.18 20.53 28.40
CA THR A 260 15.17 21.97 28.70
C THR A 260 15.10 22.83 27.44
N ALA A 261 15.14 22.24 26.25
CA ALA A 261 14.98 22.94 24.98
C ALA A 261 14.26 22.07 23.94
N LEU A 262 13.57 22.72 23.01
CA LEU A 262 13.06 22.12 21.78
C LEU A 262 14.03 22.42 20.65
N LEU A 263 14.28 21.43 19.80
CA LEU A 263 15.12 21.51 18.61
C LEU A 263 14.28 21.17 17.39
N ASP A 264 14.58 21.78 16.24
CA ASP A 264 13.97 21.44 14.95
C ASP A 264 12.42 21.41 15.03
N VAL A 265 11.81 22.48 15.54
CA VAL A 265 10.35 22.60 15.62
C VAL A 265 9.79 22.81 14.23
N GLU A 266 8.88 21.94 13.81
CA GLU A 266 8.19 22.03 12.52
C GLU A 266 6.70 22.27 12.74
N PHE A 267 6.13 23.23 11.99
CA PHE A 267 4.69 23.47 11.93
C PHE A 267 4.15 22.97 10.60
N GLU A 268 3.43 21.85 10.63
CA GLU A 268 2.97 21.14 9.42
C GLU A 268 1.59 21.63 8.98
N HIS A 269 0.64 21.72 9.92
CA HIS A 269 -0.75 22.09 9.62
C HIS A 269 -1.34 22.96 10.74
N PRO A 270 -2.06 24.05 10.43
CA PRO A 270 -2.76 24.84 11.44
C PRO A 270 -3.90 24.04 12.09
N ILE A 271 -4.16 24.30 13.37
CA ILE A 271 -5.33 23.75 14.07
C ILE A 271 -6.46 24.77 13.96
N VAL A 272 -7.42 24.52 13.08
CA VAL A 272 -8.61 25.37 12.91
C VAL A 272 -9.61 25.10 14.04
N VAL A 273 -10.13 26.17 14.63
CA VAL A 273 -11.07 26.12 15.77
C VAL A 273 -12.51 26.35 15.31
N ASP A 274 -12.93 25.59 14.29
CA ASP A 274 -14.26 25.64 13.66
C ASP A 274 -15.25 24.63 14.26
N ARG A 275 -14.73 23.53 14.83
CA ARG A 275 -15.51 22.40 15.34
C ARG A 275 -14.78 21.70 16.48
N SER A 276 -15.49 20.82 17.17
CA SER A 276 -14.90 20.00 18.24
C SER A 276 -13.82 19.06 17.70
N ARG A 277 -12.63 19.11 18.30
CA ARG A 277 -11.47 18.28 17.97
C ARG A 277 -10.93 17.60 19.22
N SER A 278 -10.57 16.33 19.08
CA SER A 278 -9.73 15.64 20.06
C SER A 278 -8.27 15.99 19.77
N ILE A 279 -7.56 16.51 20.76
CA ILE A 279 -6.13 16.79 20.68
C ILE A 279 -5.37 15.70 21.41
N GLN A 280 -4.29 15.23 20.79
CA GLN A 280 -3.30 14.35 21.41
C GLN A 280 -1.93 15.03 21.35
N VAL A 281 -1.25 15.02 22.49
CA VAL A 281 0.18 15.37 22.56
C VAL A 281 0.92 14.14 23.06
N VAL A 282 1.95 13.73 22.33
CA VAL A 282 2.76 12.56 22.68
C VAL A 282 4.20 13.03 22.81
N ALA A 283 4.86 12.71 23.91
CA ALA A 283 6.27 13.00 24.14
C ALA A 283 7.00 11.77 24.66
N ASP A 284 8.22 11.53 24.19
CA ASP A 284 9.16 10.53 24.71
C ASP A 284 10.50 11.22 25.08
N ASP A 285 11.62 10.52 25.15
CA ASP A 285 12.93 11.11 25.45
C ASP A 285 13.62 11.75 24.23
N HIS A 286 13.01 11.66 23.04
CA HIS A 286 13.59 12.13 21.78
C HIS A 286 12.76 13.21 21.09
N SER A 287 11.44 13.16 21.22
CA SER A 287 10.53 13.99 20.45
C SER A 287 9.23 14.31 21.18
N VAL A 288 8.56 15.35 20.73
CA VAL A 288 7.20 15.70 21.11
C VAL A 288 6.39 16.04 19.87
N THR A 289 5.15 15.55 19.81
CA THR A 289 4.24 15.71 18.67
C THR A 289 2.85 16.12 19.13
N VAL A 290 2.23 17.06 18.41
CA VAL A 290 0.83 17.48 18.60
C VAL A 290 0.01 17.04 17.38
N ALA A 291 -1.07 16.29 17.62
CA ALA A 291 -2.00 15.83 16.60
C ALA A 291 -3.46 16.08 17.00
N SER A 292 -4.36 16.20 16.02
CA SER A 292 -5.80 16.30 16.28
C SER A 292 -6.64 15.42 15.37
N ALA A 293 -7.82 15.04 15.84
CA ALA A 293 -8.83 14.33 15.06
C ALA A 293 -10.23 14.95 15.27
N ALA A 294 -11.06 14.96 14.23
CA ALA A 294 -12.44 15.41 14.32
C ALA A 294 -13.31 14.38 15.07
N GLU A 295 -14.14 14.83 16.00
CA GLU A 295 -14.86 13.94 16.92
C GLU A 295 -16.10 13.24 16.29
N GLN A 296 -16.63 13.77 15.17
CA GLN A 296 -17.88 13.26 14.56
C GLN A 296 -17.72 12.07 13.59
N GLN A 297 -16.51 11.52 13.39
CA GLN A 297 -16.34 10.30 12.59
C GLN A 297 -16.44 9.04 13.46
N THR A 298 -17.61 8.38 13.41
CA THR A 298 -17.80 7.05 13.96
C THR A 298 -17.29 6.01 12.95
N SER A 299 -16.18 5.35 13.32
CA SER A 299 -15.32 4.45 12.54
C SER A 299 -14.19 5.13 11.74
N GLY A 300 -12.95 5.01 12.25
CA GLY A 300 -11.72 5.43 11.56
C GLY A 300 -11.27 6.87 11.80
N GLN A 301 -11.15 7.32 13.06
CA GLN A 301 -10.63 8.66 13.38
C GLN A 301 -9.25 8.88 12.74
N ARG A 302 -9.20 9.73 11.70
CA ARG A 302 -7.97 10.15 11.03
C ARG A 302 -7.30 11.26 11.85
N TRP A 303 -6.12 10.98 12.37
CA TRP A 303 -5.31 11.95 13.12
C TRP A 303 -4.48 12.78 12.14
N VAL A 304 -4.50 14.10 12.30
CA VAL A 304 -3.66 15.06 11.57
C VAL A 304 -2.57 15.54 12.51
N ARG A 305 -1.31 15.42 12.10
CA ARG A 305 -0.17 15.97 12.84
C ARG A 305 -0.02 17.46 12.51
N HIS A 306 0.11 18.28 13.55
CA HIS A 306 0.14 19.74 13.43
C HIS A 306 1.50 20.33 13.71
N ALA A 307 2.19 19.81 14.72
CA ALA A 307 3.53 20.25 15.08
C ALA A 307 4.35 19.09 15.63
N SER A 308 5.64 19.11 15.38
CA SER A 308 6.60 18.20 16.00
C SER A 308 7.88 18.94 16.37
N ALA A 309 8.60 18.41 17.36
CA ALA A 309 9.89 18.93 17.76
C ALA A 309 10.74 17.80 18.34
N ARG A 310 12.06 17.95 18.24
CA ARG A 310 13.02 17.12 18.96
C ARG A 310 13.33 17.69 20.34
N LEU A 311 13.65 16.81 21.27
CA LEU A 311 13.99 17.16 22.63
C LEU A 311 15.50 17.35 22.78
N GLY A 312 15.90 18.37 23.53
CA GLY A 312 17.30 18.66 23.79
C GLY A 312 17.51 19.41 25.11
N HIS A 313 18.77 19.77 25.35
CA HIS A 313 19.16 20.58 26.49
C HIS A 313 19.72 21.92 26.04
N ARG A 314 19.53 22.95 26.87
CA ARG A 314 20.13 24.26 26.65
C ARG A 314 21.67 24.17 26.72
N PRO A 315 22.42 24.59 25.69
CA PRO A 315 23.87 24.73 25.79
C PRO A 315 24.27 25.88 26.72
N GLU A 316 25.38 25.71 27.46
CA GLU A 316 25.84 26.67 28.50
C GLU A 316 26.36 28.01 27.94
N HIS A 317 26.64 28.11 26.64
CA HIS A 317 27.06 29.34 25.96
C HIS A 317 26.49 29.36 24.54
N ASP A 318 25.53 30.26 24.30
CA ASP A 318 25.11 30.59 22.93
C ASP A 318 24.69 32.07 22.91
N ALA A 319 25.61 32.92 22.44
CA ALA A 319 25.32 34.33 22.23
C ALA A 319 24.45 34.47 20.97
N PRO A 320 23.62 35.53 20.85
CA PRO A 320 22.97 35.82 19.58
C PRO A 320 23.98 35.86 18.44
N GLY A 321 23.63 35.25 17.30
CA GLY A 321 24.48 35.29 16.10
C GLY A 321 24.77 36.73 15.66
N PRO A 322 25.84 36.95 14.88
CA PRO A 322 26.18 38.29 14.41
C PRO A 322 24.99 38.89 13.65
N ALA A 323 24.54 40.05 14.09
CA ALA A 323 23.53 40.82 13.39
C ALA A 323 24.00 41.15 11.97
N ALA A 324 23.09 41.12 11.01
CA ALA A 324 23.35 41.66 9.67
C ALA A 324 23.67 43.18 9.76
N GLU A 325 24.58 43.67 8.92
CA GLU A 325 24.89 45.10 8.83
C GLU A 325 23.65 45.90 8.37
N ALA A 326 23.44 47.06 9.01
CA ALA A 326 22.28 47.90 8.78
C ALA A 326 22.27 48.57 7.41
N ASP A 327 21.12 48.49 6.74
CA ASP A 327 20.71 49.51 5.78
C ASP A 327 20.16 50.70 6.59
N GLY A 328 20.79 51.87 6.49
CA GLY A 328 20.50 53.07 7.29
C GLY A 328 19.11 53.68 7.05
N ARG A 329 18.05 53.02 7.51
CA ARG A 329 16.64 53.47 7.44
C ARG A 329 16.19 54.13 8.75
N GLU A 330 15.34 55.15 8.61
CA GLU A 330 14.81 55.96 9.70
C GLU A 330 14.06 55.14 10.77
N LEU A 331 14.23 55.54 12.03
CA LEU A 331 13.54 55.01 13.20
C LEU A 331 12.03 55.29 13.12
N ILE A 332 11.23 54.27 12.87
CA ILE A 332 9.76 54.34 13.01
C ILE A 332 9.40 53.86 14.41
N ASP A 333 8.90 54.76 15.27
CA ASP A 333 8.26 54.40 16.53
C ASP A 333 6.83 53.89 16.22
N TYR A 334 6.59 52.60 16.42
CA TYR A 334 5.22 52.04 16.35
C TYR A 334 4.52 52.23 17.70
N ASP A 335 3.29 52.75 17.69
CA ASP A 335 2.38 52.64 18.84
C ASP A 335 1.57 51.33 18.80
N VAL A 336 0.87 50.98 19.89
CA VAL A 336 0.07 49.73 19.98
C VAL A 336 -1.00 49.65 18.88
N SER A 337 -1.65 50.77 18.55
CA SER A 337 -2.66 50.85 17.47
C SER A 337 -2.05 50.56 16.09
N SER A 338 -0.82 51.00 15.87
CA SER A 338 -0.07 50.81 14.63
C SER A 338 0.32 49.36 14.43
N VAL A 339 0.62 48.61 15.50
CA VAL A 339 0.95 47.16 15.41
C VAL A 339 -0.27 46.34 15.00
N ASP A 340 -1.43 46.60 15.59
CA ASP A 340 -2.67 45.89 15.23
C ASP A 340 -3.14 46.23 13.81
N GLU A 341 -2.99 47.48 13.39
CA GLU A 341 -3.29 47.91 12.02
C GLU A 341 -2.38 47.23 11.00
N LEU A 342 -1.09 47.12 11.31
CA LEU A 342 -0.12 46.47 10.45
C LEU A 342 -0.39 44.97 10.33
N GLN A 343 -0.66 44.29 11.46
CA GLN A 343 -1.05 42.86 11.47
C GLN A 343 -2.32 42.61 10.66
N ARG A 344 -3.34 43.48 10.82
CA ARG A 344 -4.58 43.41 10.02
C ARG A 344 -4.30 43.60 8.54
N SER A 345 -3.41 44.52 8.16
CA SER A 345 -3.06 44.73 6.75
C SER A 345 -2.36 43.51 6.12
N TRP A 346 -1.68 42.69 6.93
CA TRP A 346 -1.11 41.40 6.51
C TRP A 346 -2.12 40.25 6.52
N GLY A 347 -3.33 40.44 7.04
CA GLY A 347 -4.35 39.40 7.15
C GLY A 347 -4.29 38.58 8.45
N VAL A 348 -3.65 39.09 9.51
CA VAL A 348 -3.69 38.56 10.87
C VAL A 348 -4.61 39.43 11.71
N GLU A 349 -5.70 38.86 12.24
CA GLU A 349 -6.69 39.58 13.04
C GLU A 349 -6.83 38.96 14.43
N GLY A 350 -7.20 39.81 15.39
CA GLY A 350 -7.38 39.41 16.78
C GLY A 350 -6.06 39.38 17.55
N ARG A 351 -6.19 39.27 18.87
CA ARG A 351 -5.06 39.15 19.79
C ARG A 351 -5.34 37.99 20.74
N PRO A 352 -4.57 36.88 20.70
CA PRO A 352 -4.89 35.69 21.48
C PRO A 352 -4.76 35.93 22.99
N PHE A 353 -3.74 36.67 23.42
CA PHE A 353 -3.50 37.02 24.82
C PHE A 353 -3.47 38.54 25.01
N PRO A 354 -3.96 39.08 26.13
CA PRO A 354 -3.88 40.50 26.38
C PRO A 354 -2.44 40.88 26.74
N TRP A 355 -1.83 41.73 25.91
CA TRP A 355 -0.56 42.40 26.18
C TRP A 355 -0.58 43.78 25.52
N SER A 356 0.18 44.72 26.05
CA SER A 356 0.45 46.03 25.48
C SER A 356 1.94 46.17 25.22
N VAL A 357 2.29 46.97 24.23
CA VAL A 357 3.68 47.24 23.85
C VAL A 357 3.97 48.73 24.02
N GLY A 358 5.12 49.08 24.60
CA GLY A 358 5.65 50.43 24.61
C GLY A 358 6.17 50.83 23.21
N PRO A 359 6.91 51.95 23.11
CA PRO A 359 7.51 52.36 21.85
C PRO A 359 8.42 51.25 21.29
N CYS A 360 8.08 50.75 20.10
CA CYS A 360 8.91 49.76 19.40
C CYS A 360 10.05 50.48 18.69
N ARG A 361 11.28 50.30 19.17
CA ARG A 361 12.47 50.88 18.54
C ARG A 361 13.05 49.89 17.55
N GLN A 362 13.02 50.22 16.27
CA GLN A 362 13.86 49.52 15.31
C GLN A 362 15.33 49.77 15.62
N THR A 363 16.13 48.71 15.51
CA THR A 363 17.58 48.76 15.60
C THR A 363 18.16 48.33 14.26
N PRO A 364 19.41 48.71 13.96
CA PRO A 364 20.17 48.21 12.81
C PRO A 364 20.05 46.71 12.53
N SER A 365 19.88 45.93 13.59
CA SER A 365 19.90 44.48 13.63
C SER A 365 18.52 43.83 13.81
N GLY A 366 17.45 44.61 13.99
CA GLY A 366 16.09 44.09 14.23
C GLY A 366 15.20 45.05 15.05
N LEU A 367 14.54 44.56 16.11
CA LEU A 367 13.50 45.30 16.86
C LEU A 367 13.71 45.16 18.38
N HIS A 368 13.51 46.24 19.13
CA HIS A 368 13.41 46.21 20.60
C HIS A 368 12.09 46.84 21.06
N ALA A 369 11.36 46.14 21.93
CA ALA A 369 10.11 46.66 22.48
C ALA A 369 9.89 46.22 23.94
N GLU A 370 9.32 47.10 24.75
CA GLU A 370 8.86 46.74 26.10
C GLU A 370 7.43 46.23 26.05
N VAL A 371 7.17 45.05 26.59
CA VAL A 371 5.86 44.41 26.62
C VAL A 371 5.36 44.32 28.05
N THR A 372 4.10 44.68 28.26
CA THR A 372 3.38 44.52 29.52
C THR A 372 2.17 43.65 29.32
N THR A 373 1.95 42.70 30.23
CA THR A 373 0.79 41.79 30.29
C THR A 373 -0.04 42.16 31.51
N PRO A 374 -1.39 42.05 31.50
CA PRO A 374 -2.21 42.33 32.68
C PRO A 374 -1.94 41.39 33.86
N GLN A 375 -1.47 40.18 33.57
CA GLN A 375 -1.11 39.15 34.54
C GLN A 375 0.13 38.42 34.04
N ALA A 376 1.02 38.05 34.97
CA ALA A 376 2.20 37.23 34.71
C ALA A 376 1.83 35.96 33.91
N SER A 377 2.32 35.87 32.68
CA SER A 377 2.02 34.75 31.78
C SER A 377 3.12 34.56 30.74
N THR A 378 3.81 33.41 30.81
CA THR A 378 4.85 33.04 29.84
C THR A 378 4.29 32.96 28.42
N VAL A 379 3.11 32.36 28.25
CA VAL A 379 2.47 32.23 26.93
C VAL A 379 2.05 33.59 26.36
N ALA A 380 1.66 34.56 27.19
CA ALA A 380 1.32 35.90 26.72
C ALA A 380 2.55 36.69 26.26
N LEU A 381 3.70 36.52 26.94
CA LEU A 381 4.97 37.10 26.51
C LEU A 381 5.52 36.41 25.26
N LEU A 382 5.37 35.09 25.17
CA LEU A 382 5.69 34.31 23.97
C LEU A 382 4.81 34.73 22.78
N ASP A 383 3.53 34.98 23.03
CA ASP A 383 2.59 35.51 22.05
C ASP A 383 3.04 36.88 21.53
N ALA A 384 3.33 37.83 22.43
CA ALA A 384 3.87 39.13 22.05
C ALA A 384 5.19 38.99 21.27
N ALA A 385 6.08 38.09 21.69
CA ALA A 385 7.36 37.84 21.03
C ALA A 385 7.19 37.39 19.57
N VAL A 386 6.30 36.43 19.30
CA VAL A 386 6.02 35.93 17.94
C VAL A 386 5.35 37.01 17.07
N HIS A 387 4.42 37.79 17.63
CA HIS A 387 3.76 38.89 16.92
C HIS A 387 4.72 40.03 16.58
N LEU A 388 5.59 40.42 17.52
CA LEU A 388 6.60 41.45 17.31
C LEU A 388 7.74 40.99 16.39
N ALA A 389 8.04 39.70 16.36
CA ALA A 389 9.05 39.12 15.46
C ALA A 389 8.76 39.42 13.98
N ARG A 390 7.48 39.43 13.58
CA ARG A 390 7.07 39.75 12.20
C ARG A 390 7.35 41.22 11.82
N LEU A 391 7.41 42.14 12.80
CA LEU A 391 7.72 43.56 12.57
C LEU A 391 9.16 43.80 12.10
N ALA A 392 10.06 42.82 12.27
CA ALA A 392 11.43 42.88 11.74
C ALA A 392 11.49 42.99 10.20
N ASP A 393 10.40 42.67 9.50
CA ASP A 393 10.21 42.89 8.06
C ASP A 393 8.90 43.61 7.78
N GLY A 394 8.65 44.70 8.53
CA GLY A 394 7.39 45.43 8.51
C GLY A 394 6.98 46.02 7.14
N SER A 395 7.92 46.17 6.20
CA SER A 395 7.67 46.68 4.84
C SER A 395 7.08 45.64 3.88
N ASN A 396 7.18 44.35 4.19
CA ASN A 396 6.66 43.30 3.32
C ASN A 396 5.15 43.12 3.57
N PRO A 397 4.27 43.40 2.58
CA PRO A 397 2.83 43.34 2.76
C PRO A 397 2.27 41.91 2.68
N VAL A 398 3.10 40.92 2.32
CA VAL A 398 2.65 39.53 2.14
C VAL A 398 2.35 38.89 3.50
N LEU A 399 1.25 38.12 3.55
CA LEU A 399 0.92 37.29 4.70
C LEU A 399 2.00 36.21 4.85
N MET A 400 2.71 36.25 5.99
CA MET A 400 3.69 35.24 6.34
C MET A 400 3.33 34.59 7.66
N VAL A 401 3.51 33.28 7.74
CA VAL A 401 3.22 32.47 8.94
C VAL A 401 4.48 31.76 9.42
N PRO A 402 4.64 31.52 10.73
CA PRO A 402 5.73 30.70 11.23
C PRO A 402 5.67 29.27 10.67
N ALA A 403 6.73 28.84 9.98
CA ALA A 403 6.85 27.51 9.38
C ALA A 403 7.75 26.55 10.20
N GLY A 404 8.63 27.11 11.04
CA GLY A 404 9.45 26.30 11.93
C GLY A 404 10.37 27.15 12.79
N VAL A 405 11.00 26.48 13.75
CA VAL A 405 11.96 27.09 14.68
C VAL A 405 13.15 26.15 14.86
N GLY A 406 14.37 26.67 14.70
CA GLY A 406 15.57 25.87 14.94
C GLY A 406 15.71 25.45 16.40
N ARG A 407 15.48 26.37 17.35
CA ARG A 407 15.49 26.06 18.78
C ARG A 407 14.57 26.96 19.59
N VAL A 408 13.93 26.40 20.62
CA VAL A 408 13.18 27.15 21.63
C VAL A 408 13.60 26.74 23.03
N HIS A 409 13.78 27.71 23.90
CA HIS A 409 13.98 27.52 25.33
C HIS A 409 13.09 28.47 26.13
N LEU A 410 12.32 27.91 27.06
CA LEU A 410 11.52 28.65 28.01
C LEU A 410 12.11 28.42 29.41
N ALA A 411 12.40 29.50 30.14
CA ALA A 411 12.97 29.40 31.47
C ALA A 411 11.95 28.85 32.47
N ALA A 412 12.39 27.96 33.36
CA ALA A 412 11.59 27.50 34.49
C ALA A 412 11.61 28.54 35.61
N GLY A 413 10.44 29.09 35.97
CA GLY A 413 10.29 30.06 37.06
C GLY A 413 9.10 31.01 36.87
N GLU A 414 8.82 31.83 37.90
CA GLU A 414 7.81 32.90 37.80
C GLU A 414 8.28 33.97 36.81
N VAL A 415 7.49 34.20 35.77
CA VAL A 415 7.75 35.28 34.81
C VAL A 415 7.00 36.53 35.27
N GLY A 416 7.65 37.69 35.25
CA GLY A 416 7.02 38.96 35.60
C GLY A 416 5.95 39.39 34.58
N ALA A 417 5.07 40.32 34.99
CA ALA A 417 4.05 40.88 34.10
C ALA A 417 4.63 41.81 33.01
N CYS A 418 5.90 42.22 33.13
CA CYS A 418 6.60 43.07 32.16
C CYS A 418 7.87 42.37 31.66
N GLY A 419 8.25 42.60 30.41
CA GLY A 419 9.52 42.13 29.85
C GLY A 419 9.94 42.93 28.61
N SER A 420 11.22 42.87 28.24
CA SER A 420 11.70 43.42 26.97
C SER A 420 11.84 42.32 25.92
N VAL A 421 11.35 42.58 24.71
CA VAL A 421 11.46 41.70 23.54
C VAL A 421 12.52 42.27 22.61
N GLU A 422 13.55 41.48 22.36
CA GLU A 422 14.64 41.76 21.42
C GLU A 422 14.52 40.79 20.24
N VAL A 423 14.37 41.31 19.03
CA VAL A 423 14.32 40.56 17.78
C VAL A 423 15.57 40.87 16.98
N TYR A 424 16.24 39.84 16.48
CA TYR A 424 17.42 39.96 15.62
C TYR A 424 17.13 39.32 14.26
N ARG A 425 17.27 40.08 13.18
CA ARG A 425 17.10 39.57 11.82
C ARG A 425 18.35 38.79 11.40
N ARG A 426 18.16 37.59 10.86
CA ARG A 426 19.22 36.81 10.21
C ARG A 426 19.14 37.01 8.69
N GLY A 427 20.28 37.01 8.01
CA GLY A 427 20.31 36.99 6.54
C GLY A 427 19.73 35.68 6.02
N GLY A 428 18.73 35.76 5.14
CA GLY A 428 18.09 34.61 4.50
C GLY A 428 18.00 34.83 2.98
N GLY A 429 18.22 33.77 2.20
CA GLY A 429 17.91 33.74 0.77
C GLY A 429 16.50 33.22 0.51
N GLY A 430 15.85 33.65 -0.57
CA GLY A 430 14.62 32.99 -1.07
C GLY A 430 13.27 33.48 -0.54
N GLY A 431 13.13 34.74 -0.11
CA GLY A 431 11.81 35.31 0.24
C GLY A 431 11.26 34.92 1.62
N GLU A 432 12.02 34.17 2.43
CA GLU A 432 11.69 33.84 3.82
C GLU A 432 12.25 34.87 4.81
N LEU A 433 11.56 35.04 5.96
CA LEU A 433 12.04 35.87 7.08
C LEU A 433 12.52 34.95 8.21
N VAL A 434 13.80 35.06 8.57
CA VAL A 434 14.39 34.30 9.68
C VAL A 434 14.86 35.25 10.78
N VAL A 435 14.40 35.02 12.01
CA VAL A 435 14.71 35.88 13.17
C VAL A 435 15.05 35.09 14.42
N ASP A 436 15.87 35.68 15.29
CA ASP A 436 16.02 35.25 16.68
C ASP A 436 15.20 36.18 17.57
N VAL A 437 14.57 35.63 18.61
CA VAL A 437 13.77 36.40 19.56
C VAL A 437 14.20 36.06 20.98
N VAL A 438 14.52 37.08 21.76
CA VAL A 438 14.90 36.96 23.17
C VAL A 438 13.96 37.83 24.00
N VAL A 439 13.33 37.24 25.01
CA VAL A 439 12.52 37.97 25.98
C VAL A 439 13.24 37.99 27.32
N LYS A 440 13.44 39.18 27.89
CA LYS A 440 14.07 39.36 29.21
C LYS A 440 13.06 39.90 30.21
N GLY A 441 13.08 39.37 31.43
CA GLY A 441 12.31 39.91 32.56
C GLY A 441 12.89 41.22 33.09
N PRO A 442 12.22 41.87 34.06
CA PRO A 442 12.67 43.13 34.67
C PRO A 442 13.99 42.99 35.43
N ASP A 443 14.34 41.77 35.84
CA ASP A 443 15.59 41.39 36.50
C ASP A 443 16.75 41.13 35.52
N GLY A 444 16.51 41.29 34.21
CA GLY A 444 17.47 41.06 33.14
C GLY A 444 17.67 39.58 32.77
N ARG A 445 16.95 38.64 33.40
CA ARG A 445 17.04 37.22 33.05
C ARG A 445 16.22 36.89 31.82
N THR A 446 16.75 36.05 30.93
CA THR A 446 16.03 35.58 29.74
C THR A 446 14.94 34.58 30.12
N SER A 447 13.68 34.91 29.83
CA SER A 447 12.52 34.06 30.05
C SER A 447 12.14 33.24 28.81
N VAL A 448 12.36 33.77 27.61
CA VAL A 448 12.11 33.11 26.32
C VAL A 448 13.31 33.32 25.41
N ASP A 449 13.81 32.25 24.79
CA ASP A 449 14.88 32.29 23.79
C ASP A 449 14.47 31.42 22.59
N ILE A 450 14.23 32.07 21.45
CA ILE A 450 13.80 31.47 20.19
C ILE A 450 14.88 31.75 19.15
N ARG A 451 15.40 30.69 18.51
CA ARG A 451 16.45 30.77 17.50
C ARG A 451 15.97 30.25 16.16
N SER A 452 16.30 30.97 15.11
CA SER A 452 15.90 30.65 13.74
C SER A 452 14.38 30.46 13.60
N LEU A 453 13.58 31.38 14.14
CA LEU A 453 12.14 31.44 13.84
C LEU A 453 11.96 31.83 12.38
N ARG A 454 11.48 30.89 11.56
CA ARG A 454 11.30 31.05 10.13
C ARG A 454 9.84 31.35 9.81
N PHE A 455 9.61 32.45 9.10
CA PHE A 455 8.35 32.82 8.48
C PHE A 455 8.43 32.57 6.98
N THR A 456 7.39 31.95 6.42
CA THR A 456 7.25 31.71 4.98
C THR A 456 5.96 32.34 4.46
N THR A 457 5.91 32.65 3.16
CA THR A 457 4.74 33.23 2.51
C THR A 457 3.64 32.19 2.36
N LEU A 458 2.39 32.56 2.69
CA LEU A 458 1.24 31.72 2.40
C LEU A 458 0.84 31.93 0.92
N GLU A 459 1.32 31.06 0.02
CA GLU A 459 1.00 31.13 -1.42
C GLU A 459 -0.51 31.14 -1.64
N SER A 460 -0.93 32.01 -2.57
CA SER A 460 -2.32 32.24 -2.95
C SER A 460 -2.84 31.10 -3.81
N ASP A 461 -3.27 30.04 -3.16
CA ASP A 461 -4.56 29.41 -3.44
C ASP A 461 -5.17 29.05 -2.09
N PRO A 462 -6.43 29.41 -1.79
CA PRO A 462 -7.08 28.83 -0.65
C PRO A 462 -7.04 27.32 -0.87
N VAL A 463 -6.27 26.61 -0.06
CA VAL A 463 -6.54 25.19 0.20
C VAL A 463 -8.04 25.16 0.45
N PRO A 464 -8.86 24.56 -0.43
CA PRO A 464 -10.29 24.54 -0.21
C PRO A 464 -10.47 23.97 1.19
N GLN A 465 -11.36 24.57 1.97
CA GLN A 465 -11.72 24.17 3.33
C GLN A 465 -12.15 22.67 3.45
N ASN A 466 -12.13 21.94 2.31
CA ASN A 466 -12.49 20.55 2.11
C ASN A 466 -11.31 19.63 1.71
N ALA A 467 -10.02 20.02 1.81
CA ALA A 467 -8.93 19.06 1.52
C ALA A 467 -8.91 17.83 2.47
N THR A 468 -9.60 17.93 3.61
CA THR A 468 -9.87 16.79 4.52
C THR A 468 -11.29 16.22 4.40
N ASP A 469 -12.12 16.77 3.51
CA ASP A 469 -13.50 16.38 3.20
C ASP A 469 -13.68 16.12 1.68
N ALA A 470 -12.56 15.79 1.03
CA ALA A 470 -12.50 15.43 -0.36
C ALA A 470 -13.27 14.11 -0.52
N ASP A 471 -14.51 14.23 -1.00
CA ASP A 471 -15.41 13.10 -1.16
C ASP A 471 -14.76 12.02 -2.05
N PRO A 472 -14.39 10.85 -1.52
CA PRO A 472 -13.65 9.86 -2.30
C PRO A 472 -14.41 9.38 -3.56
N ARG A 473 -15.74 9.62 -3.61
CA ARG A 473 -16.59 9.38 -4.79
C ARG A 473 -16.20 10.24 -6.00
N THR A 474 -15.45 11.32 -5.83
CA THR A 474 -15.00 12.19 -6.93
C THR A 474 -13.66 11.77 -7.53
N PHE A 475 -12.97 10.80 -6.93
CA PHE A 475 -11.64 10.34 -7.39
C PHE A 475 -11.68 8.97 -8.05
N VAL A 476 -12.61 8.11 -7.65
CA VAL A 476 -12.62 6.70 -8.04
C VAL A 476 -13.60 6.43 -9.17
N HIS A 477 -13.08 6.00 -10.31
CA HIS A 477 -13.83 5.73 -11.53
C HIS A 477 -13.63 4.28 -12.00
N ALA A 478 -14.66 3.68 -12.57
CA ALA A 478 -14.60 2.43 -13.31
C ALA A 478 -14.72 2.71 -14.82
N ILE A 479 -14.21 1.79 -15.63
CA ILE A 479 -14.39 1.82 -17.08
C ILE A 479 -15.69 1.09 -17.42
N GLU A 480 -16.70 1.86 -17.79
CA GLU A 480 -17.97 1.37 -18.31
C GLU A 480 -17.94 1.33 -19.84
N TRP A 481 -18.62 0.35 -20.43
CA TRP A 481 -18.64 0.15 -21.88
C TRP A 481 -19.97 0.56 -22.46
N ARG A 482 -19.99 1.67 -23.20
CA ARG A 482 -21.21 2.24 -23.78
C ARG A 482 -21.31 1.91 -25.27
N PRO A 483 -22.51 1.68 -25.81
CA PRO A 483 -22.71 1.46 -27.25
C PRO A 483 -22.06 2.57 -28.09
N TRP A 484 -21.30 2.18 -29.11
CA TRP A 484 -20.62 3.10 -30.02
C TRP A 484 -21.39 3.23 -31.33
N SER A 485 -21.81 4.44 -31.65
CA SER A 485 -22.62 4.76 -32.84
C SER A 485 -21.81 5.34 -34.01
N GLY A 486 -20.48 5.41 -33.89
CA GLY A 486 -19.61 6.01 -34.90
C GLY A 486 -19.56 7.55 -34.86
N PRO A 487 -18.58 8.17 -35.53
CA PRO A 487 -18.51 9.62 -35.69
C PRO A 487 -19.70 10.15 -36.51
N SER A 488 -20.27 11.26 -36.05
CA SER A 488 -21.39 11.94 -36.71
C SER A 488 -20.86 12.89 -37.78
N GLY A 489 -20.49 12.35 -38.96
CA GLY A 489 -20.02 13.15 -40.10
C GLY A 489 -19.99 12.34 -41.39
N PRO A 490 -19.94 12.99 -42.58
CA PRO A 490 -19.82 12.27 -43.84
C PRO A 490 -18.45 11.58 -43.86
N GLY A 491 -18.42 10.28 -43.53
CA GLY A 491 -17.23 9.45 -43.66
C GLY A 491 -16.71 9.56 -45.09
N HIS A 492 -15.43 9.86 -45.23
CA HIS A 492 -14.78 9.82 -46.54
C HIS A 492 -14.82 8.37 -47.00
N SER A 493 -15.81 8.04 -47.83
CA SER A 493 -15.92 6.75 -48.48
C SER A 493 -14.84 6.67 -49.55
N ASP A 494 -13.60 6.42 -49.15
CA ASP A 494 -12.67 5.74 -50.05
C ASP A 494 -13.36 4.41 -50.40
N GLY A 495 -13.83 4.32 -51.63
CA GLY A 495 -14.65 3.20 -52.11
C GLY A 495 -13.94 1.84 -51.99
N PRO A 496 -14.60 0.75 -52.41
CA PRO A 496 -14.20 -0.66 -52.22
C PRO A 496 -12.94 -1.12 -53.00
N LEU A 497 -11.88 -0.30 -53.03
CA LEU A 497 -10.59 -0.53 -53.68
C LEU A 497 -9.38 -0.25 -52.77
N ALA A 498 -9.59 0.08 -51.50
CA ALA A 498 -8.53 0.38 -50.54
C ALA A 498 -7.63 -0.84 -50.26
N THR A 499 -6.35 -0.58 -50.04
CA THR A 499 -5.35 -1.62 -49.75
C THR A 499 -5.27 -1.92 -48.25
N VAL A 500 -5.13 -3.19 -47.89
CA VAL A 500 -5.01 -3.63 -46.49
C VAL A 500 -3.81 -4.56 -46.28
N ALA A 501 -3.09 -4.36 -45.19
CA ALA A 501 -2.05 -5.26 -44.71
C ALA A 501 -2.47 -5.84 -43.34
N VAL A 502 -2.70 -7.15 -43.26
CA VAL A 502 -2.98 -7.83 -41.99
C VAL A 502 -1.70 -8.47 -41.49
N ILE A 503 -1.18 -7.94 -40.39
CA ILE A 503 0.07 -8.39 -39.75
C ILE A 503 -0.28 -9.42 -38.68
N GLY A 504 0.34 -10.59 -38.79
CA GLY A 504 0.10 -11.75 -37.94
C GLY A 504 -0.04 -13.03 -38.78
N ARG A 505 0.37 -14.17 -38.23
CA ARG A 505 0.45 -15.51 -38.86
C ARG A 505 -0.56 -16.50 -38.29
N GLY A 506 -1.22 -16.16 -37.18
CA GLY A 506 -2.22 -17.00 -36.54
C GLY A 506 -3.51 -17.17 -37.35
N LEU A 507 -4.34 -18.14 -36.94
CA LEU A 507 -5.64 -18.45 -37.58
C LEU A 507 -6.57 -17.23 -37.67
N ALA A 508 -6.59 -16.38 -36.65
CA ALA A 508 -7.40 -15.15 -36.63
C ALA A 508 -6.96 -14.17 -37.72
N ALA A 509 -5.65 -13.96 -37.90
CA ALA A 509 -5.11 -13.13 -38.97
C ALA A 509 -5.39 -13.74 -40.36
N GLY A 510 -5.33 -15.08 -40.48
CA GLY A 510 -5.72 -15.83 -41.67
C GLY A 510 -7.16 -15.54 -42.10
N ARG A 511 -8.11 -15.76 -41.20
CA ARG A 511 -9.53 -15.52 -41.46
C ARG A 511 -9.84 -14.05 -41.73
N LEU A 512 -9.18 -13.12 -41.03
CA LEU A 512 -9.37 -11.69 -41.27
C LEU A 512 -8.90 -11.30 -42.69
N ARG A 513 -7.78 -11.88 -43.19
CA ARG A 513 -7.33 -11.67 -44.58
C ARG A 513 -8.35 -12.17 -45.61
N GLU A 514 -8.91 -13.35 -45.40
CA GLU A 514 -9.93 -13.93 -46.27
C GLU A 514 -11.16 -13.03 -46.35
N VAL A 515 -11.74 -12.67 -45.19
CA VAL A 515 -12.97 -11.87 -45.15
C VAL A 515 -12.76 -10.45 -45.68
N LEU A 516 -11.63 -9.80 -45.39
CA LEU A 516 -11.35 -8.48 -45.96
C LEU A 516 -11.24 -8.54 -47.48
N SER A 517 -10.66 -9.61 -48.03
CA SER A 517 -10.60 -9.83 -49.48
C SER A 517 -12.01 -10.03 -50.08
N ASP A 518 -12.86 -10.82 -49.43
CA ASP A 518 -14.26 -11.04 -49.82
C ASP A 518 -15.10 -9.74 -49.79
N ASN A 519 -14.71 -8.78 -48.94
CA ASN A 519 -15.34 -7.46 -48.80
C ASN A 519 -14.69 -6.37 -49.68
N GLY A 520 -13.81 -6.74 -50.61
CA GLY A 520 -13.26 -5.84 -51.64
C GLY A 520 -11.94 -5.15 -51.29
N TYR A 521 -11.30 -5.45 -50.15
CA TYR A 521 -9.97 -4.92 -49.83
C TYR A 521 -8.88 -5.66 -50.60
N ARG A 522 -7.93 -4.91 -51.17
CA ARG A 522 -6.76 -5.51 -51.87
C ARG A 522 -5.61 -5.72 -50.90
N SER A 523 -5.06 -6.94 -50.83
CA SER A 523 -3.89 -7.19 -49.98
C SER A 523 -2.66 -6.46 -50.50
N ALA A 524 -1.96 -5.75 -49.60
CA ALA A 524 -0.69 -5.08 -49.87
C ALA A 524 0.29 -5.29 -48.70
N GLY A 525 1.57 -4.96 -48.91
CA GLY A 525 2.56 -4.96 -47.85
C GLY A 525 2.30 -3.85 -46.82
N ALA A 526 2.83 -4.01 -45.61
CA ALA A 526 2.69 -3.04 -44.52
C ALA A 526 3.25 -1.64 -44.86
N ALA A 527 4.09 -1.51 -45.89
CA ALA A 527 4.65 -0.24 -46.37
C ALA A 527 3.79 0.46 -47.44
N ASP A 528 2.83 -0.24 -48.07
CA ASP A 528 2.01 0.30 -49.17
C ASP A 528 0.50 0.27 -48.88
N ALA A 529 0.07 -0.45 -47.84
CA ALA A 529 -1.34 -0.53 -47.49
C ALA A 529 -1.88 0.78 -46.89
N ARG A 530 -3.12 1.13 -47.25
CA ARG A 530 -3.90 2.23 -46.65
C ARG A 530 -4.30 1.88 -45.22
N TYR A 531 -4.79 0.66 -45.00
CA TYR A 531 -5.14 0.15 -43.67
C TYR A 531 -4.14 -0.93 -43.25
N VAL A 532 -3.55 -0.79 -42.06
CA VAL A 532 -2.63 -1.77 -41.49
C VAL A 532 -3.27 -2.32 -40.23
N VAL A 533 -3.53 -3.63 -40.20
CA VAL A 533 -4.20 -4.29 -39.08
C VAL A 533 -3.22 -5.24 -38.40
N TYR A 534 -2.74 -4.88 -37.22
CA TYR A 534 -1.93 -5.75 -36.37
C TYR A 534 -2.85 -6.66 -35.56
N VAL A 535 -2.77 -7.97 -35.78
CA VAL A 535 -3.54 -8.97 -35.03
C VAL A 535 -2.64 -9.60 -33.99
N ALA A 536 -2.98 -9.43 -32.71
CA ALA A 536 -2.19 -9.96 -31.61
C ALA A 536 -2.07 -11.49 -31.73
N GLU A 537 -0.83 -11.98 -31.76
CA GLU A 537 -0.54 -13.40 -31.92
C GLU A 537 -0.54 -14.13 -30.57
N PRO A 538 -1.05 -15.37 -30.50
CA PRO A 538 -0.92 -16.18 -29.31
C PRO A 538 0.56 -16.42 -28.99
N CYS A 539 0.96 -16.17 -27.75
CA CYS A 539 2.31 -16.47 -27.27
C CYS A 539 2.52 -17.99 -27.25
N SER A 540 3.75 -18.45 -27.50
CA SER A 540 4.07 -19.87 -27.38
C SER A 540 4.00 -20.33 -25.91
N THR A 541 3.88 -21.63 -25.67
CA THR A 541 3.85 -22.20 -24.31
C THR A 541 5.16 -22.03 -23.54
N GLU A 542 6.28 -21.82 -24.25
CA GLU A 542 7.61 -21.64 -23.66
C GLU A 542 7.97 -20.16 -23.45
N GLU A 543 7.20 -19.22 -24.01
CA GLU A 543 7.45 -17.78 -23.90
C GLU A 543 6.88 -17.24 -22.57
N THR A 544 7.70 -16.47 -21.84
CA THR A 544 7.25 -15.80 -20.61
C THR A 544 6.32 -14.63 -20.91
N ASP A 545 5.47 -14.27 -19.96
CA ASP A 545 4.51 -13.15 -20.09
C ASP A 545 5.20 -11.83 -20.44
N VAL A 546 6.34 -11.53 -19.80
CA VAL A 546 7.17 -10.36 -20.13
C VAL A 546 7.79 -10.48 -21.53
N GLY A 547 8.20 -11.68 -21.95
CA GLY A 547 8.71 -11.92 -23.30
C GLY A 547 7.65 -11.61 -24.36
N CYS A 548 6.43 -12.10 -24.16
CA CYS A 548 5.32 -11.84 -25.07
C CYS A 548 4.94 -10.35 -25.09
N ALA A 549 4.90 -9.69 -23.93
CA ALA A 549 4.65 -8.26 -23.85
C ALA A 549 5.70 -7.43 -24.60
N VAL A 550 7.00 -7.73 -24.41
CA VAL A 550 8.10 -7.07 -25.13
C VAL A 550 7.98 -7.28 -26.63
N ARG A 551 7.70 -8.51 -27.08
CA ARG A 551 7.54 -8.82 -28.50
C ARG A 551 6.37 -8.05 -29.13
N MET A 552 5.17 -8.13 -28.54
CA MET A 552 3.98 -7.45 -29.08
C MET A 552 4.14 -5.93 -29.07
N SER A 553 4.66 -5.36 -27.99
CA SER A 553 4.94 -3.93 -27.92
C SER A 553 6.00 -3.51 -28.93
N GLY A 554 7.08 -4.27 -29.08
CA GLY A 554 8.14 -4.01 -30.05
C GLY A 554 7.66 -4.12 -31.50
N ASP A 555 6.80 -5.10 -31.82
CA ASP A 555 6.18 -5.23 -33.14
C ASP A 555 5.34 -4.01 -33.50
N VAL A 556 4.50 -3.55 -32.58
CA VAL A 556 3.66 -2.37 -32.79
C VAL A 556 4.50 -1.10 -32.89
N SER A 557 5.50 -0.91 -32.02
CA SER A 557 6.43 0.23 -32.10
C SER A 557 7.20 0.26 -33.43
N ARG A 558 7.64 -0.90 -33.94
CA ARG A 558 8.26 -1.00 -35.28
C ARG A 558 7.30 -0.64 -36.40
N LEU A 559 6.03 -1.06 -36.30
CA LEU A 559 5.00 -0.67 -37.26
C LEU A 559 4.76 0.84 -37.23
N VAL A 560 4.59 1.43 -36.05
CA VAL A 560 4.45 2.89 -35.88
C VAL A 560 5.63 3.62 -36.51
N ARG A 561 6.87 3.22 -36.21
CA ARG A 561 8.09 3.77 -36.81
C ARG A 561 8.12 3.66 -38.33
N THR A 562 7.64 2.55 -38.88
CA THR A 562 7.61 2.32 -40.33
C THR A 562 6.55 3.19 -41.01
N LEU A 563 5.39 3.33 -40.39
CA LEU A 563 4.26 4.09 -40.95
C LEU A 563 4.45 5.60 -40.80
N SER A 564 5.08 6.07 -39.71
CA SER A 564 5.33 7.50 -39.48
C SER A 564 6.37 8.11 -40.42
N ARG A 565 7.19 7.27 -41.07
CA ARG A 565 8.19 7.67 -42.09
C ARG A 565 7.61 7.78 -43.50
N ARG A 566 6.32 7.53 -43.70
CA ARG A 566 5.69 7.64 -45.03
C ARG A 566 5.38 9.10 -45.36
N ASP A 567 5.58 9.47 -46.62
CA ASP A 567 5.16 10.77 -47.13
C ASP A 567 3.65 10.98 -47.01
N GLY A 568 3.22 12.23 -46.80
CA GLY A 568 1.80 12.61 -46.66
C GLY A 568 0.90 12.22 -47.83
N HIS A 569 1.48 11.91 -48.99
CA HIS A 569 0.79 11.40 -50.17
C HIS A 569 0.39 9.91 -50.09
N ARG A 570 0.88 9.17 -49.07
CA ARG A 570 0.55 7.75 -48.83
C ARG A 570 0.05 7.51 -47.40
N PRO A 571 -1.08 8.12 -47.01
CA PRO A 571 -1.52 8.11 -45.63
C PRO A 571 -1.91 6.68 -45.20
N ALA A 572 -1.54 6.30 -43.97
CA ALA A 572 -1.80 4.97 -43.41
C ALA A 572 -2.66 5.07 -42.16
N THR A 573 -3.50 4.07 -41.92
CA THR A 573 -4.29 3.94 -40.69
C THR A 573 -4.00 2.60 -40.03
N LEU A 574 -3.40 2.64 -38.84
CA LEU A 574 -3.06 1.50 -38.02
C LEU A 574 -4.23 1.11 -37.11
N TRP A 575 -4.58 -0.17 -37.16
CA TRP A 575 -5.56 -0.81 -36.27
C TRP A 575 -4.88 -1.95 -35.51
N ILE A 576 -5.22 -2.08 -34.23
CA ILE A 576 -4.79 -3.23 -33.41
C ILE A 576 -6.01 -4.11 -33.13
N VAL A 577 -5.86 -5.43 -33.27
CA VAL A 577 -6.90 -6.40 -32.95
C VAL A 577 -6.42 -7.30 -31.83
N THR A 578 -7.16 -7.28 -30.72
CA THR A 578 -6.97 -8.15 -29.55
C THR A 578 -8.16 -9.09 -29.36
N ARG A 579 -8.01 -10.11 -28.50
CA ARG A 579 -9.06 -11.09 -28.22
C ARG A 579 -9.22 -11.31 -26.71
N GLY A 580 -10.45 -11.14 -26.23
CA GLY A 580 -10.87 -11.44 -24.87
C GLY A 580 -10.24 -10.57 -23.80
N VAL A 581 -9.57 -9.46 -24.15
CA VAL A 581 -8.81 -8.65 -23.20
C VAL A 581 -9.73 -7.97 -22.21
N ARG A 582 -10.92 -7.51 -22.65
CA ARG A 582 -11.92 -6.90 -21.76
C ARG A 582 -12.25 -7.82 -20.58
N GLU A 583 -12.49 -9.09 -20.85
CA GLU A 583 -12.84 -10.08 -19.84
C GLU A 583 -11.62 -10.63 -19.12
N SER A 584 -10.47 -10.69 -19.80
CA SER A 584 -9.24 -11.31 -19.32
C SER A 584 -9.49 -12.75 -18.81
N GLY A 585 -10.30 -13.52 -19.56
CA GLY A 585 -10.75 -14.85 -19.16
C GLY A 585 -9.72 -15.97 -19.36
N THR A 586 -8.65 -15.71 -20.11
CA THR A 586 -7.57 -16.64 -20.44
C THR A 586 -6.21 -15.96 -20.28
N ASP A 587 -5.15 -16.72 -20.01
CA ASP A 587 -3.79 -16.18 -19.89
C ASP A 587 -3.34 -15.48 -21.19
N ALA A 588 -3.78 -16.00 -22.34
CA ALA A 588 -3.55 -15.39 -23.64
C ALA A 588 -4.18 -13.99 -23.76
N ALA A 589 -5.36 -13.77 -23.15
CA ALA A 589 -5.99 -12.44 -23.11
C ALA A 589 -5.25 -11.50 -22.16
N VAL A 590 -4.82 -11.97 -20.98
CA VAL A 590 -4.03 -11.16 -20.03
C VAL A 590 -2.75 -10.65 -20.68
N ARG A 591 -2.02 -11.53 -21.39
CA ARG A 591 -0.78 -11.18 -22.11
C ARG A 591 -0.98 -10.09 -23.16
N GLN A 592 -2.14 -10.07 -23.84
CA GLN A 592 -2.47 -9.05 -24.85
C GLN A 592 -2.81 -7.67 -24.25
N SER A 593 -3.03 -7.56 -22.94
CA SER A 593 -3.43 -6.29 -22.31
C SER A 593 -2.40 -5.18 -22.47
N CYS A 594 -1.12 -5.51 -22.70
CA CYS A 594 -0.09 -4.50 -22.96
C CYS A 594 -0.40 -3.63 -24.20
N LEU A 595 -1.13 -4.18 -25.17
CA LEU A 595 -1.54 -3.46 -26.37
C LEU A 595 -2.63 -2.41 -26.10
N TRP A 596 -3.44 -2.60 -25.05
CA TRP A 596 -4.42 -1.60 -24.63
C TRP A 596 -3.73 -0.36 -24.05
N GLY A 597 -2.66 -0.55 -23.27
CA GLY A 597 -1.85 0.57 -22.79
C GLY A 597 -1.18 1.34 -23.92
N LEU A 598 -0.72 0.64 -24.97
CA LEU A 598 -0.14 1.28 -26.15
C LEU A 598 -1.17 2.07 -26.97
N ALA A 599 -2.43 1.61 -27.03
CA ALA A 599 -3.46 2.23 -27.85
C ALA A 599 -3.65 3.73 -27.55
N GLY A 600 -3.72 4.10 -26.27
CA GLY A 600 -3.84 5.51 -25.86
C GLY A 600 -2.60 6.33 -26.25
N VAL A 601 -1.40 5.76 -26.07
CA VAL A 601 -0.13 6.45 -26.39
C VAL A 601 0.05 6.62 -27.91
N ILE A 602 -0.34 5.63 -28.72
CA ILE A 602 -0.31 5.76 -30.18
C ILE A 602 -1.25 6.88 -30.64
N GLY A 603 -2.46 6.96 -30.06
CA GLY A 603 -3.40 8.03 -30.35
C GLY A 603 -2.85 9.42 -30.01
N ALA A 604 -2.11 9.53 -28.90
CA ALA A 604 -1.52 10.80 -28.45
C ALA A 604 -0.24 11.20 -29.22
N GLU A 605 0.61 10.23 -29.60
CA GLU A 605 1.85 10.48 -30.36
C GLU A 605 1.62 10.60 -31.87
N GLN A 606 0.67 9.83 -32.41
CA GLN A 606 0.47 9.63 -33.85
C GLN A 606 -1.04 9.66 -34.22
N PRO A 607 -1.75 10.76 -33.96
CA PRO A 607 -3.21 10.84 -34.16
C PRO A 607 -3.63 10.55 -35.61
N ASP A 608 -2.86 11.01 -36.60
CA ASP A 608 -3.18 10.79 -38.02
C ASP A 608 -3.00 9.35 -38.50
N LEU A 609 -2.15 8.58 -37.80
CA LEU A 609 -1.92 7.17 -38.09
C LEU A 609 -2.90 6.27 -37.33
N TRP A 610 -3.55 6.77 -36.28
CA TRP A 610 -4.26 5.94 -35.33
C TRP A 610 -5.72 5.69 -35.75
N GLY A 611 -6.02 4.45 -36.16
CA GLY A 611 -7.37 4.00 -36.45
C GLY A 611 -8.15 3.60 -35.21
N GLY A 612 -7.50 2.92 -34.26
CA GLY A 612 -8.12 2.42 -33.03
C GLY A 612 -7.71 0.98 -32.71
N LEU A 613 -8.22 0.47 -31.59
CA LEU A 613 -8.04 -0.92 -31.18
C LEU A 613 -9.39 -1.62 -31.13
N ILE A 614 -9.49 -2.86 -31.65
CA ILE A 614 -10.70 -3.68 -31.59
C ILE A 614 -10.42 -4.93 -30.73
N ASP A 615 -11.17 -5.12 -29.66
CA ASP A 615 -11.15 -6.33 -28.86
C ASP A 615 -12.33 -7.25 -29.24
N LEU A 616 -11.99 -8.41 -29.79
CA LEU A 616 -12.93 -9.45 -30.22
C LEU A 616 -13.21 -10.42 -29.07
N PRO A 617 -14.33 -11.17 -29.09
CA PRO A 617 -14.56 -12.21 -28.10
C PRO A 617 -13.54 -13.35 -28.27
N ASP A 618 -13.23 -14.03 -27.16
CA ASP A 618 -12.35 -15.20 -27.14
C ASP A 618 -13.12 -16.47 -27.55
N ASP A 619 -13.51 -16.54 -28.82
CA ASP A 619 -14.17 -17.70 -29.41
C ASP A 619 -13.58 -18.11 -30.77
N ASP A 620 -13.87 -19.36 -31.16
CA ASP A 620 -13.41 -19.95 -32.42
C ASP A 620 -14.19 -19.43 -33.65
N ASN A 621 -15.11 -18.47 -33.50
CA ASN A 621 -15.99 -17.99 -34.57
C ASN A 621 -15.56 -16.61 -35.13
N SER A 622 -14.26 -16.44 -35.30
CA SER A 622 -13.61 -15.22 -35.82
C SER A 622 -14.18 -14.73 -37.16
N GLY A 623 -14.71 -15.63 -38.00
CA GLY A 623 -15.33 -15.28 -39.29
C GLY A 623 -16.60 -14.42 -39.15
N ARG A 624 -17.36 -14.56 -38.06
CA ARG A 624 -18.57 -13.78 -37.79
C ARG A 624 -18.28 -12.30 -37.52
N TYR A 625 -17.13 -12.02 -36.90
CA TYR A 625 -16.75 -10.68 -36.46
C TYR A 625 -15.95 -9.90 -37.50
N ALA A 626 -15.28 -10.59 -38.42
CA ALA A 626 -14.47 -9.96 -39.46
C ALA A 626 -15.29 -9.04 -40.40
N ALA A 627 -16.57 -9.36 -40.64
CA ALA A 627 -17.49 -8.47 -41.39
C ALA A 627 -17.87 -7.20 -40.62
N ALA A 628 -17.81 -7.22 -39.29
CA ALA A 628 -18.01 -6.00 -38.48
C ALA A 628 -16.72 -5.16 -38.47
N VAL A 629 -15.56 -5.81 -38.38
CA VAL A 629 -14.25 -5.15 -38.47
C VAL A 629 -14.08 -4.42 -39.80
N SER A 630 -14.44 -5.04 -40.94
CA SER A 630 -14.33 -4.42 -42.26
C SER A 630 -15.11 -3.11 -42.38
N ARG A 631 -16.27 -2.99 -41.72
CA ARG A 631 -17.08 -1.76 -41.72
C ARG A 631 -16.48 -0.63 -40.90
N VAL A 632 -15.65 -0.94 -39.90
CA VAL A 632 -15.07 0.05 -38.98
C VAL A 632 -13.73 0.59 -39.45
N LEU A 633 -12.95 -0.18 -40.22
CA LEU A 633 -11.64 0.25 -40.71
C LEU A 633 -11.61 1.66 -41.35
N PRO A 634 -12.60 2.06 -42.18
CA PRO A 634 -12.61 3.39 -42.81
C PRO A 634 -12.95 4.55 -41.87
N VAL A 635 -13.46 4.27 -40.68
CA VAL A 635 -14.12 5.24 -39.80
C VAL A 635 -13.14 5.88 -38.79
N ALA A 636 -11.93 5.30 -38.63
CA ALA A 636 -10.88 5.75 -37.69
C ALA A 636 -11.46 6.14 -36.31
N ALA A 637 -11.82 5.14 -35.51
CA ALA A 637 -12.48 5.34 -34.23
C ALA A 637 -11.65 6.11 -33.19
N GLY A 638 -10.32 6.11 -33.32
CA GLY A 638 -9.40 6.83 -32.42
C GLY A 638 -9.41 6.33 -30.97
N THR A 639 -10.11 5.24 -30.67
CA THR A 639 -10.32 4.71 -29.31
C THR A 639 -10.30 3.18 -29.30
N ILE A 640 -10.45 2.59 -28.11
CA ILE A 640 -10.64 1.16 -27.93
C ILE A 640 -12.12 0.82 -28.16
N LEU A 641 -12.39 -0.14 -29.04
CA LEU A 641 -13.70 -0.68 -29.31
C LEU A 641 -13.75 -2.14 -28.89
N VAL A 642 -14.76 -2.50 -28.11
CA VAL A 642 -15.06 -3.89 -27.79
C VAL A 642 -16.23 -4.33 -28.63
N LEU A 643 -16.09 -5.46 -29.32
CA LEU A 643 -17.15 -6.07 -30.11
C LEU A 643 -17.73 -7.28 -29.36
N ARG A 644 -18.97 -7.20 -28.91
CA ARG A 644 -19.70 -8.35 -28.32
C ARG A 644 -21.07 -8.45 -28.98
N ASP A 645 -21.52 -9.67 -29.25
CA ASP A 645 -22.83 -9.95 -29.89
C ASP A 645 -23.10 -9.21 -31.21
N GLY A 646 -22.05 -8.72 -31.89
CA GLY A 646 -22.15 -7.97 -33.15
C GLY A 646 -22.24 -6.45 -32.98
N GLU A 647 -22.22 -5.93 -31.75
CA GLU A 647 -22.28 -4.51 -31.43
C GLU A 647 -20.94 -3.99 -30.87
N PHE A 648 -20.55 -2.80 -31.30
CA PHE A 648 -19.37 -2.11 -30.79
C PHE A 648 -19.72 -1.27 -29.56
N SER A 649 -18.84 -1.30 -28.56
CA SER A 649 -18.90 -0.41 -27.39
C SER A 649 -17.54 0.25 -27.17
N ALA A 650 -17.55 1.50 -26.70
CA ALA A 650 -16.36 2.28 -26.37
C ALA A 650 -16.26 2.50 -24.85
N PRO A 651 -15.06 2.70 -24.28
CA PRO A 651 -14.88 2.93 -22.86
C PRO A 651 -15.37 4.34 -22.48
N ALA A 652 -15.98 4.44 -21.30
CA ALA A 652 -16.33 5.68 -20.64
C ALA A 652 -15.97 5.59 -19.16
N LEU A 653 -15.41 6.66 -18.60
CA LEU A 653 -15.15 6.71 -17.16
C LEU A 653 -16.41 7.11 -16.41
N GLU A 654 -16.82 6.26 -15.47
CA GLU A 654 -17.95 6.52 -14.59
C GLU A 654 -17.53 6.38 -13.13
N ARG A 655 -18.12 7.18 -12.24
CA ARG A 655 -17.82 7.10 -10.81
C ARG A 655 -18.28 5.77 -10.25
N VAL A 656 -17.41 5.11 -9.49
CA VAL A 656 -17.77 3.88 -8.78
C VAL A 656 -18.88 4.20 -7.80
N SER A 657 -20.03 3.56 -7.98
CA SER A 657 -21.23 3.75 -7.17
C SER A 657 -21.97 2.43 -6.98
N GLY A 658 -22.84 2.35 -5.97
CA GLY A 658 -23.57 1.13 -5.62
C GLY A 658 -23.49 0.78 -4.13
N PRO A 659 -24.00 -0.39 -3.72
CA PRO A 659 -23.82 -0.88 -2.37
C PRO A 659 -22.39 -1.39 -2.18
N ALA A 660 -21.75 -1.03 -1.06
CA ALA A 660 -20.50 -1.64 -0.66
C ALA A 660 -20.71 -3.15 -0.42
N VAL A 661 -19.83 -3.97 -0.98
CA VAL A 661 -19.88 -5.44 -0.86
C VAL A 661 -18.84 -5.99 0.11
N ARG A 662 -17.94 -5.13 0.63
CA ARG A 662 -16.86 -5.49 1.56
C ARG A 662 -16.76 -4.47 2.70
N GLU A 663 -16.32 -4.96 3.85
CA GLU A 663 -15.97 -4.14 5.02
C GLU A 663 -14.71 -3.30 4.76
N PRO A 664 -14.47 -2.24 5.56
CA PRO A 664 -13.21 -1.49 5.53
C PRO A 664 -11.99 -2.40 5.77
N LEU A 665 -10.90 -2.15 5.05
CA LEU A 665 -9.68 -2.95 5.16
C LEU A 665 -9.17 -3.01 6.60
N ARG A 666 -8.99 -4.23 7.11
CA ARG A 666 -8.35 -4.47 8.41
C ARG A 666 -7.28 -5.53 8.25
N CYS A 667 -6.07 -5.18 8.64
CA CYS A 667 -4.94 -6.09 8.68
C CYS A 667 -5.00 -6.89 9.98
N ARG A 668 -4.88 -8.22 9.87
CA ARG A 668 -4.68 -9.12 11.00
C ARG A 668 -3.28 -8.93 11.60
N PRO A 669 -3.17 -8.84 12.95
CA PRO A 669 -1.90 -8.64 13.64
C PRO A 669 -1.02 -9.91 13.69
N ASP A 670 -1.58 -11.09 13.42
CA ASP A 670 -0.90 -12.39 13.38
C ASP A 670 -0.31 -12.73 12.00
N SER A 671 -0.51 -11.88 10.99
CA SER A 671 -0.10 -12.11 9.60
C SER A 671 0.94 -11.08 9.13
N ALA A 672 1.62 -11.38 8.01
CA ALA A 672 2.56 -10.46 7.36
C ALA A 672 1.98 -9.86 6.06
N TYR A 673 2.47 -8.69 5.67
CA TYR A 673 2.06 -7.99 4.45
C TYR A 673 3.28 -7.59 3.63
N LEU A 674 3.30 -7.97 2.35
CA LEU A 674 4.40 -7.70 1.43
C LEU A 674 4.12 -6.44 0.61
N VAL A 675 5.07 -5.50 0.62
CA VAL A 675 5.07 -4.31 -0.23
C VAL A 675 6.30 -4.36 -1.13
N THR A 676 6.12 -4.62 -2.42
CA THR A 676 7.23 -4.57 -3.39
C THR A 676 7.43 -3.14 -3.88
N GLY A 677 8.67 -2.72 -4.13
CA GLY A 677 8.97 -1.29 -4.20
C GLY A 677 8.85 -0.61 -2.84
N GLY A 678 8.91 -1.38 -1.75
CA GLY A 678 8.56 -0.95 -0.39
C GLY A 678 9.45 0.14 0.20
N LEU A 679 10.66 0.34 -0.36
CA LEU A 679 11.58 1.41 0.03
C LEU A 679 11.50 2.66 -0.86
N GLY A 680 10.61 2.65 -1.86
CA GLY A 680 10.25 3.84 -2.64
C GLY A 680 9.32 4.76 -1.85
N ALA A 681 9.14 6.00 -2.32
CA ALA A 681 8.30 7.00 -1.66
C ALA A 681 6.87 6.47 -1.39
N LEU A 682 6.24 5.88 -2.41
CA LEU A 682 4.90 5.30 -2.29
C LEU A 682 4.86 4.08 -1.36
N GLY A 683 5.91 3.24 -1.40
CA GLY A 683 6.02 2.03 -0.60
C GLY A 683 6.09 2.33 0.90
N LEU A 684 6.85 3.35 1.28
CA LEU A 684 6.97 3.80 2.68
C LEU A 684 5.66 4.40 3.21
N LEU A 685 4.98 5.23 2.41
CA LEU A 685 3.65 5.76 2.77
C LEU A 685 2.63 4.63 2.91
N THR A 686 2.66 3.66 2.00
CA THR A 686 1.78 2.49 2.03
C THR A 686 2.05 1.62 3.28
N ALA A 687 3.31 1.48 3.68
CA ALA A 687 3.70 0.76 4.89
C ALA A 687 3.11 1.43 6.15
N ALA A 688 3.18 2.76 6.25
CA ALA A 688 2.54 3.52 7.32
C ALA A 688 1.01 3.38 7.31
N TRP A 689 0.40 3.43 6.13
CA TRP A 689 -1.04 3.24 5.95
C TRP A 689 -1.51 1.83 6.35
N LEU A 690 -0.75 0.78 6.05
CA LEU A 690 -1.04 -0.58 6.50
C LEU A 690 -0.91 -0.71 8.02
N ALA A 691 0.10 -0.07 8.63
CA ALA A 691 0.29 -0.05 10.08
C ALA A 691 -0.92 0.57 10.82
N ASP A 692 -1.49 1.65 10.28
CA ASP A 692 -2.73 2.28 10.78
C ASP A 692 -3.93 1.33 10.71
N ARG A 693 -3.93 0.37 9.78
CA ARG A 693 -5.00 -0.63 9.60
C ARG A 693 -4.79 -1.92 10.38
N GLY A 694 -3.81 -1.95 11.27
CA GLY A 694 -3.56 -3.07 12.18
C GLY A 694 -2.43 -4.00 11.76
N ALA A 695 -1.71 -3.72 10.66
CA ALA A 695 -0.56 -4.51 10.29
C ALA A 695 0.51 -4.41 11.40
N ARG A 696 1.07 -5.56 11.78
CA ARG A 696 2.15 -5.65 12.79
C ARG A 696 3.42 -6.26 12.25
N ARG A 697 3.38 -6.81 11.02
CA ARG A 697 4.54 -7.37 10.33
C ARG A 697 4.49 -6.95 8.87
N LEU A 698 5.50 -6.20 8.43
CA LEU A 698 5.62 -5.68 7.07
C LEU A 698 6.90 -6.20 6.43
N VAL A 699 6.80 -6.69 5.21
CA VAL A 699 7.95 -7.07 4.38
C VAL A 699 8.09 -6.03 3.28
N LEU A 700 9.13 -5.21 3.35
CA LEU A 700 9.42 -4.16 2.37
C LEU A 700 10.48 -4.68 1.41
N ALA A 701 10.04 -5.09 0.22
CA ALA A 701 10.91 -5.69 -0.79
C ALA A 701 11.31 -4.67 -1.86
N GLY A 702 12.59 -4.65 -2.24
CA GLY A 702 13.09 -3.85 -3.36
C GLY A 702 14.51 -4.28 -3.75
N ARG A 703 15.00 -3.85 -4.91
CA ARG A 703 16.35 -4.25 -5.40
C ARG A 703 17.49 -3.67 -4.56
N THR A 704 17.31 -2.47 -4.02
CA THR A 704 18.31 -1.80 -3.20
C THR A 704 18.27 -2.32 -1.77
N ALA A 705 19.36 -2.96 -1.32
CA ALA A 705 19.50 -3.37 0.07
C ALA A 705 19.67 -2.16 0.99
N LEU A 706 19.05 -2.20 2.17
CA LEU A 706 19.43 -1.32 3.27
C LEU A 706 20.69 -1.85 3.95
N PRO A 707 21.57 -0.98 4.45
CA PRO A 707 22.69 -1.41 5.28
C PRO A 707 22.17 -2.13 6.54
N PRO A 708 22.98 -3.00 7.15
CA PRO A 708 22.64 -3.66 8.41
C PRO A 708 22.22 -2.63 9.47
N ARG A 709 21.21 -2.97 10.29
CA ARG A 709 20.68 -2.08 11.33
C ARG A 709 21.76 -1.48 12.25
N SER A 710 22.81 -2.24 12.53
CA SER A 710 23.96 -1.80 13.34
C SER A 710 24.74 -0.62 12.75
N ALA A 711 24.60 -0.36 11.45
CA ALA A 711 25.30 0.71 10.73
C ALA A 711 24.39 1.90 10.39
N TRP A 712 23.12 1.91 10.81
CA TRP A 712 22.19 2.99 10.44
C TRP A 712 22.64 4.36 10.94
N ASP A 713 23.25 4.44 12.12
CA ASP A 713 23.67 5.72 12.69
C ASP A 713 24.91 6.33 12.03
N SER A 714 25.67 5.55 11.25
CA SER A 714 26.82 6.02 10.47
C SER A 714 26.48 6.58 9.09
N HIS A 715 25.21 6.51 8.65
CA HIS A 715 24.77 6.96 7.33
C HIS A 715 23.91 8.24 7.37
N ARG A 716 24.16 9.12 8.34
CA ARG A 716 23.41 10.38 8.50
C ARG A 716 23.59 11.36 7.33
N ASP A 717 24.68 11.25 6.59
CA ASP A 717 25.03 12.18 5.52
C ASP A 717 24.32 11.91 4.19
N ASP A 718 23.65 10.75 4.03
CA ASP A 718 22.79 10.45 2.88
C ASP A 718 21.32 10.77 3.23
N PRO A 719 20.75 11.88 2.74
CA PRO A 719 19.41 12.31 3.11
C PRO A 719 18.31 11.33 2.67
N VAL A 720 18.48 10.61 1.56
CA VAL A 720 17.50 9.64 1.06
C VAL A 720 17.51 8.39 1.93
N LEU A 721 18.69 7.88 2.25
CA LEU A 721 18.85 6.72 3.12
C LEU A 721 18.42 7.04 4.56
N ALA A 722 18.78 8.22 5.08
CA ALA A 722 18.37 8.69 6.40
C ALA A 722 16.84 8.80 6.51
N HIS A 723 16.17 9.29 5.47
CA HIS A 723 14.71 9.34 5.42
C HIS A 723 14.07 7.94 5.42
N ARG A 724 14.57 7.00 4.61
CA ARG A 724 14.09 5.60 4.62
C ARG A 724 14.22 4.96 6.00
N ILE A 725 15.38 5.14 6.63
CA ILE A 725 15.67 4.62 7.98
C ILE A 725 14.76 5.24 9.02
N SER A 726 14.52 6.57 8.96
CA SER A 726 13.68 7.25 9.94
C SER A 726 12.22 6.79 9.86
N VAL A 727 11.69 6.57 8.65
CA VAL A 727 10.34 6.02 8.47
C VAL A 727 10.25 4.60 9.04
N ILE A 728 11.22 3.73 8.77
CA ILE A 728 11.22 2.36 9.32
C ILE A 728 11.28 2.39 10.85
N ARG A 729 12.15 3.21 11.45
CA ARG A 729 12.22 3.40 12.91
C ARG A 729 10.88 3.88 13.48
N ASN A 730 10.19 4.79 12.80
CA ASN A 730 8.86 5.25 13.21
C ASN A 730 7.83 4.11 13.22
N LEU A 731 7.80 3.27 12.18
CA LEU A 731 6.94 2.08 12.16
C LEU A 731 7.27 1.11 13.30
N GLU A 732 8.55 0.88 13.56
CA GLU A 732 9.02 0.00 14.65
C GLU A 732 8.62 0.54 16.03
N MET A 733 8.73 1.86 16.26
CA MET A 733 8.26 2.51 17.50
C MET A 733 6.74 2.35 17.71
N ARG A 734 5.98 2.22 16.62
CA ARG A 734 4.53 1.94 16.67
C ARG A 734 4.19 0.45 16.88
N GLY A 735 5.20 -0.38 17.15
CA GLY A 735 5.04 -1.82 17.40
C GLY A 735 4.91 -2.67 16.13
N VAL A 736 5.38 -2.16 14.98
CA VAL A 736 5.40 -2.89 13.71
C VAL A 736 6.78 -3.49 13.49
N SER A 737 6.86 -4.81 13.28
CA SER A 737 8.09 -5.45 12.84
C SER A 737 8.25 -5.24 11.33
N VAL A 738 9.35 -4.61 10.91
CA VAL A 738 9.64 -4.35 9.49
C VAL A 738 10.80 -5.22 9.03
N GLU A 739 10.62 -5.95 7.94
CA GLU A 739 11.64 -6.75 7.29
C GLU A 739 11.97 -6.13 5.94
N SER A 740 13.15 -5.53 5.81
CA SER A 740 13.64 -5.02 4.53
C SER A 740 14.36 -6.12 3.76
N VAL A 741 13.88 -6.44 2.55
CA VAL A 741 14.42 -7.53 1.73
C VAL A 741 14.94 -7.00 0.40
N ALA A 742 16.19 -7.33 0.09
CA ALA A 742 16.75 -7.14 -1.23
C ALA A 742 16.19 -8.21 -2.17
N LEU A 743 15.29 -7.83 -3.07
CA LEU A 743 14.57 -8.75 -3.95
C LEU A 743 14.33 -8.11 -5.32
N ASP A 744 14.71 -8.81 -6.38
CA ASP A 744 14.16 -8.57 -7.71
C ASP A 744 12.86 -9.36 -7.85
N VAL A 745 11.73 -8.66 -7.77
CA VAL A 745 10.39 -9.26 -7.86
C VAL A 745 10.15 -9.94 -9.21
N GLY A 746 10.85 -9.54 -10.28
CA GLY A 746 10.72 -10.16 -11.59
C GLY A 746 11.32 -11.57 -11.67
N SER A 747 12.17 -11.97 -10.72
CA SER A 747 12.69 -13.34 -10.63
C SER A 747 11.77 -14.21 -9.78
N ARG A 748 11.14 -15.18 -10.44
CA ARG A 748 10.31 -16.19 -9.77
C ARG A 748 11.09 -16.98 -8.73
N GLU A 749 12.33 -17.33 -9.04
CA GLU A 749 13.22 -18.08 -8.15
C GLU A 749 13.55 -17.27 -6.90
N ALA A 750 13.81 -15.96 -7.04
CA ALA A 750 14.11 -15.10 -5.91
C ALA A 750 12.89 -14.90 -5.00
N VAL A 751 11.70 -14.74 -5.58
CA VAL A 751 10.43 -14.67 -4.82
C VAL A 751 10.20 -15.98 -4.06
N GLN A 752 10.36 -17.13 -4.71
CA GLN A 752 10.18 -18.43 -4.05
C GLN A 752 11.21 -18.65 -2.94
N ALA A 753 12.48 -18.31 -3.18
CA ALA A 753 13.53 -18.43 -2.17
C ALA A 753 13.25 -17.58 -0.91
N LEU A 754 12.68 -16.39 -1.07
CA LEU A 754 12.22 -15.57 0.05
C LEU A 754 11.12 -16.28 0.85
N LEU A 755 10.12 -16.85 0.17
CA LEU A 755 9.03 -17.57 0.84
C LEU A 755 9.55 -18.80 1.58
N ASP A 756 10.38 -19.62 0.94
CA ASP A 756 10.98 -20.81 1.54
C ASP A 756 11.82 -20.46 2.77
N GLN A 757 12.60 -19.37 2.71
CA GLN A 757 13.38 -18.87 3.84
C GLN A 757 12.48 -18.46 5.02
N ARG A 758 11.37 -17.76 4.74
CA ARG A 758 10.42 -17.33 5.76
C ARG A 758 9.72 -18.52 6.42
N ASP A 759 9.30 -19.49 5.62
CA ASP A 759 8.66 -20.72 6.10
C ASP A 759 9.62 -21.52 6.98
N HIS A 760 10.90 -21.63 6.60
CA HIS A 760 11.92 -22.28 7.41
C HIS A 760 12.15 -21.61 8.77
N LEU A 761 12.02 -20.28 8.83
CA LEU A 761 12.14 -19.49 10.06
C LEU A 761 10.85 -19.50 10.92
N GLY A 762 9.79 -20.19 10.47
CA GLY A 762 8.48 -20.17 11.14
C GLY A 762 7.85 -18.77 11.16
N ALA A 763 8.21 -17.92 10.18
CA ALA A 763 7.67 -16.58 10.09
C ALA A 763 6.17 -16.63 9.73
N PRO A 764 5.36 -15.65 10.19
CA PRO A 764 3.95 -15.65 9.86
C PRO A 764 3.68 -15.55 8.35
N PRO A 765 2.59 -16.19 7.88
CA PRO A 765 2.25 -16.21 6.46
C PRO A 765 1.94 -14.81 5.96
N ILE A 766 2.29 -14.56 4.70
CA ILE A 766 1.89 -13.34 4.00
C ILE A 766 0.41 -13.47 3.64
N ARG A 767 -0.41 -12.51 4.08
CA ARG A 767 -1.86 -12.46 3.80
C ARG A 767 -2.29 -11.29 2.94
N GLY A 768 -1.42 -10.31 2.70
CA GLY A 768 -1.71 -9.27 1.73
C GLY A 768 -0.47 -8.84 0.97
N VAL A 769 -0.65 -8.54 -0.31
CA VAL A 769 0.42 -8.09 -1.20
C VAL A 769 0.03 -6.75 -1.82
N ILE A 770 0.94 -5.79 -1.78
CA ILE A 770 0.86 -4.55 -2.53
C ILE A 770 2.05 -4.52 -3.50
N HIS A 771 1.74 -4.61 -4.79
CA HIS A 771 2.75 -4.60 -5.83
C HIS A 771 3.01 -3.16 -6.31
N GLY A 772 3.92 -2.49 -5.60
CA GLY A 772 4.41 -1.13 -5.87
C GLY A 772 5.68 -1.04 -6.73
N ALA A 773 6.19 -2.16 -7.24
CA ALA A 773 7.44 -2.16 -8.00
C ALA A 773 7.20 -1.65 -9.43
N GLY A 774 8.08 -0.77 -9.90
CA GLY A 774 7.99 -0.21 -11.24
C GLY A 774 9.22 0.63 -11.54
N VAL A 775 9.42 0.90 -12.83
CA VAL A 775 10.30 1.94 -13.35
C VAL A 775 9.56 2.61 -14.50
N ALA A 776 9.80 3.90 -14.71
CA ALA A 776 9.27 4.64 -15.85
C ALA A 776 10.46 5.17 -16.66
N GLU A 777 10.33 5.15 -17.99
CA GLU A 777 11.29 5.73 -18.92
C GLU A 777 10.49 6.46 -20.00
N SER A 778 10.79 7.73 -20.23
CA SER A 778 10.10 8.56 -21.23
C SER A 778 10.77 8.42 -22.59
N ARG A 779 10.17 7.63 -23.50
CA ARG A 779 10.59 7.51 -24.90
C ARG A 779 9.40 7.37 -25.83
N LEU A 780 9.47 8.05 -26.98
CA LEU A 780 8.49 7.90 -28.06
C LEU A 780 8.49 6.47 -28.61
N LEU A 781 7.34 6.03 -29.12
CA LEU A 781 7.19 4.72 -29.74
C LEU A 781 8.08 4.55 -30.97
N THR A 782 8.45 5.65 -31.62
CA THR A 782 9.41 5.65 -32.73
C THR A 782 10.84 5.35 -32.29
N ASP A 783 11.19 5.55 -31.01
CA ASP A 783 12.58 5.49 -30.54
C ASP A 783 12.82 4.38 -29.50
N VAL A 784 11.77 3.68 -29.08
CA VAL A 784 11.88 2.58 -28.12
C VAL A 784 12.59 1.37 -28.72
N SER A 785 13.40 0.70 -27.92
CA SER A 785 14.08 -0.56 -28.24
C SER A 785 13.49 -1.73 -27.43
N ASP A 786 13.70 -2.96 -27.91
CA ASP A 786 13.26 -4.17 -27.18
C ASP A 786 13.92 -4.28 -25.79
N GLU A 787 15.12 -3.73 -25.61
CA GLU A 787 15.82 -3.66 -24.33
C GLU A 787 15.16 -2.66 -23.36
N SER A 788 14.86 -1.44 -23.83
CA SER A 788 14.14 -0.43 -23.03
C SER A 788 12.73 -0.91 -22.67
N LEU A 789 12.02 -1.54 -23.62
CA LEU A 789 10.74 -2.20 -23.35
C LEU A 789 10.88 -3.24 -22.24
N ARG A 790 11.86 -4.16 -22.35
CA ARG A 790 12.09 -5.19 -21.34
C ARG A 790 12.40 -4.57 -19.97
N HIS A 791 13.23 -3.53 -19.91
CA HIS A 791 13.57 -2.86 -18.66
C HIS A 791 12.33 -2.31 -17.93
N VAL A 792 11.44 -1.62 -18.66
CA VAL A 792 10.22 -1.02 -18.11
C VAL A 792 9.15 -2.06 -17.77
N LEU A 793 8.97 -3.06 -18.64
CA LEU A 793 7.98 -4.12 -18.45
C LEU A 793 8.37 -5.09 -17.31
N TRP A 794 9.67 -5.31 -17.08
CA TRP A 794 10.16 -6.30 -16.12
C TRP A 794 9.55 -6.22 -14.71
N PRO A 795 9.69 -5.11 -13.96
CA PRO A 795 9.24 -5.08 -12.56
C PRO A 795 7.72 -5.20 -12.41
N LYS A 796 6.93 -4.83 -13.42
CA LYS A 796 5.45 -4.88 -13.38
C LYS A 796 4.90 -6.18 -13.97
N VAL A 797 5.33 -6.56 -15.17
CA VAL A 797 4.83 -7.76 -15.87
C VAL A 797 5.43 -9.03 -15.26
N ALA A 798 6.75 -9.16 -15.28
CA ALA A 798 7.40 -10.33 -14.68
C ALA A 798 7.19 -10.37 -13.15
N GLY A 799 7.23 -9.19 -12.51
CA GLY A 799 6.98 -9.06 -11.08
C GLY A 799 5.57 -9.50 -10.66
N ALA A 800 4.53 -9.03 -11.35
CA ALA A 800 3.18 -9.44 -11.04
C ALA A 800 2.93 -10.93 -11.37
N GLN A 801 3.54 -11.47 -12.42
CA GLN A 801 3.47 -12.90 -12.72
C GLN A 801 4.15 -13.75 -11.64
N ALA A 802 5.35 -13.36 -11.18
CA ALA A 802 6.05 -14.08 -10.12
C ALA A 802 5.23 -14.08 -8.81
N LEU A 803 4.60 -12.95 -8.47
CA LEU A 803 3.70 -12.86 -7.33
C LEU A 803 2.40 -13.66 -7.54
N HIS A 804 1.84 -13.66 -8.76
CA HIS A 804 0.67 -14.46 -9.10
C HIS A 804 0.93 -15.95 -8.90
N ASP A 805 2.07 -16.44 -9.37
CA ASP A 805 2.50 -17.84 -9.24
C ASP A 805 2.77 -18.22 -7.78
N ALA A 806 3.39 -17.31 -7.02
CA ALA A 806 3.76 -17.52 -5.63
C ALA A 806 2.55 -17.48 -4.68
N PHE A 807 1.51 -16.72 -5.03
CA PHE A 807 0.29 -16.56 -4.25
C PHE A 807 -0.95 -16.95 -5.08
N PRO A 808 -1.33 -18.24 -5.09
CA PRO A 808 -2.52 -18.71 -5.79
C PRO A 808 -3.80 -17.98 -5.37
N VAL A 809 -4.82 -17.98 -6.22
CA VAL A 809 -6.12 -17.34 -5.94
C VAL A 809 -6.71 -17.86 -4.62
N GLY A 810 -7.18 -16.95 -3.76
CA GLY A 810 -7.73 -17.25 -2.45
C GLY A 810 -6.70 -17.47 -1.33
N SER A 811 -5.40 -17.39 -1.61
CA SER A 811 -4.35 -17.50 -0.57
C SER A 811 -4.14 -16.22 0.25
N LEU A 812 -4.56 -15.07 -0.30
CA LEU A 812 -4.41 -13.73 0.27
C LEU A 812 -5.78 -13.15 0.66
N ASP A 813 -5.79 -12.32 1.69
CA ASP A 813 -6.93 -11.45 2.06
C ASP A 813 -7.12 -10.32 1.02
N PHE A 814 -6.02 -9.86 0.40
CA PHE A 814 -6.04 -8.92 -0.72
C PHE A 814 -4.76 -8.96 -1.55
N PHE A 815 -4.87 -8.62 -2.83
CA PHE A 815 -3.74 -8.38 -3.73
C PHE A 815 -3.96 -7.10 -4.53
N PHE A 816 -3.23 -6.04 -4.18
CA PHE A 816 -3.37 -4.74 -4.83
C PHE A 816 -2.18 -4.46 -5.77
N LEU A 817 -2.49 -4.12 -7.02
CA LEU A 817 -1.52 -3.76 -8.03
C LEU A 817 -1.53 -2.24 -8.22
N THR A 818 -0.38 -1.58 -8.10
CA THR A 818 -0.30 -0.14 -8.34
C THR A 818 -0.04 0.08 -9.83
N ALA A 819 -1.11 0.35 -10.59
CA ALA A 819 -1.05 0.69 -12.00
C ALA A 819 -1.05 2.22 -12.19
N SER A 820 -1.28 2.69 -13.41
CA SER A 820 -1.26 4.12 -13.74
C SER A 820 -2.39 4.49 -14.70
N ALA A 821 -3.09 5.58 -14.40
CA ALA A 821 -4.12 6.15 -15.25
C ALA A 821 -3.57 6.65 -16.60
N GLY A 822 -2.25 6.84 -16.71
CA GLY A 822 -1.60 7.17 -17.97
C GLY A 822 -1.78 6.09 -19.06
N ALA A 823 -2.04 4.84 -18.68
CA ALA A 823 -2.41 3.78 -19.62
C ALA A 823 -3.82 3.94 -20.22
N VAL A 824 -4.70 4.68 -19.52
CA VAL A 824 -6.07 4.98 -19.95
C VAL A 824 -6.12 6.29 -20.73
N PHE A 825 -5.43 7.32 -20.24
CA PHE A 825 -5.43 8.65 -20.87
C PHE A 825 -4.50 8.76 -22.08
N GLY A 826 -3.46 7.93 -22.16
CA GLY A 826 -2.48 7.99 -23.25
C GLY A 826 -1.54 9.19 -23.10
N VAL A 827 -0.45 9.02 -22.35
CA VAL A 827 0.57 10.06 -22.18
C VAL A 827 1.69 9.84 -23.21
N PRO A 828 2.02 10.84 -24.07
CA PRO A 828 3.14 10.75 -25.00
C PRO A 828 4.45 10.38 -24.29
N GLY A 829 5.26 9.54 -24.94
CA GLY A 829 6.53 9.07 -24.40
C GLY A 829 6.41 7.99 -23.31
N GLN A 830 5.20 7.61 -22.90
CA GLN A 830 4.97 6.60 -21.85
C GLN A 830 4.54 5.23 -22.41
N GLY A 831 4.83 4.92 -23.68
CA GLY A 831 4.37 3.69 -24.34
C GLY A 831 4.71 2.41 -23.58
N ALA A 832 5.97 2.24 -23.19
CA ALA A 832 6.43 1.08 -22.43
C ALA A 832 5.79 1.00 -21.03
N TYR A 833 5.66 2.14 -20.37
CA TYR A 833 5.07 2.24 -19.04
C TYR A 833 3.56 1.95 -19.07
N ALA A 834 2.83 2.52 -20.03
CA ALA A 834 1.42 2.26 -20.26
C ALA A 834 1.15 0.77 -20.55
N ALA A 835 1.98 0.16 -21.41
CA ALA A 835 1.93 -1.27 -21.70
C ALA A 835 2.11 -2.14 -20.44
N ALA A 836 3.05 -1.76 -19.56
CA ALA A 836 3.30 -2.47 -18.31
C ALA A 836 2.13 -2.38 -17.32
N ASN A 837 1.52 -1.19 -17.20
CA ASN A 837 0.38 -0.97 -16.31
C ASN A 837 -0.89 -1.68 -16.82
N ALA A 838 -1.16 -1.64 -18.13
CA ALA A 838 -2.32 -2.33 -18.70
C ALA A 838 -2.28 -3.85 -18.50
N HIS A 839 -1.09 -4.46 -18.41
CA HIS A 839 -0.96 -5.87 -18.02
C HIS A 839 -1.43 -6.14 -16.58
N LEU A 840 -1.12 -5.24 -15.63
CA LEU A 840 -1.60 -5.33 -14.25
C LEU A 840 -3.14 -5.30 -14.21
N ASP A 841 -3.75 -4.45 -15.03
CA ASP A 841 -5.21 -4.33 -15.12
C ASP A 841 -5.84 -5.63 -15.63
N GLY A 842 -5.24 -6.24 -16.65
CA GLY A 842 -5.64 -7.55 -17.17
C GLY A 842 -5.53 -8.65 -16.13
N LEU A 843 -4.42 -8.69 -15.40
CA LEU A 843 -4.20 -9.68 -14.33
C LEU A 843 -5.21 -9.53 -13.19
N ALA A 844 -5.52 -8.29 -12.79
CA ALA A 844 -6.51 -8.03 -11.75
C ALA A 844 -7.91 -8.51 -12.17
N ARG A 845 -8.33 -8.24 -13.42
CA ARG A 845 -9.59 -8.76 -13.97
C ARG A 845 -9.63 -10.28 -13.99
N ALA A 846 -8.54 -10.92 -14.43
CA ALA A 846 -8.42 -12.38 -14.50
C ALA A 846 -8.55 -13.04 -13.11
N ARG A 847 -7.78 -12.57 -12.12
CA ARG A 847 -7.83 -13.11 -10.75
C ARG A 847 -9.18 -12.88 -10.09
N ARG A 848 -9.78 -11.69 -10.28
CA ARG A 848 -11.08 -11.37 -9.68
C ARG A 848 -12.20 -12.26 -10.20
N ARG A 849 -12.20 -12.61 -11.48
CA ARG A 849 -13.16 -13.57 -12.06
C ARG A 849 -13.12 -14.95 -11.39
N GLN A 850 -11.99 -15.31 -10.79
CA GLN A 850 -11.81 -16.55 -10.04
C GLN A 850 -12.25 -16.42 -8.57
N GLY A 851 -12.83 -15.28 -8.17
CA GLY A 851 -13.32 -15.00 -6.81
C GLY A 851 -12.31 -14.34 -5.88
N ASP A 852 -11.13 -13.95 -6.38
CA ASP A 852 -10.06 -13.36 -5.57
C ASP A 852 -10.31 -11.88 -5.24
N HIS A 853 -9.77 -11.41 -4.11
CA HIS A 853 -9.75 -9.98 -3.79
C HIS A 853 -8.51 -9.29 -4.40
N THR A 854 -8.42 -9.34 -5.73
CA THR A 854 -7.39 -8.61 -6.49
C THR A 854 -7.97 -7.33 -7.09
N MET A 855 -7.21 -6.23 -7.04
CA MET A 855 -7.59 -4.95 -7.65
C MET A 855 -6.36 -4.21 -8.21
N SER A 856 -6.48 -3.70 -9.43
CA SER A 856 -5.56 -2.71 -10.01
C SER A 856 -6.04 -1.30 -9.70
N LEU A 857 -5.14 -0.45 -9.23
CA LEU A 857 -5.40 0.96 -8.93
C LEU A 857 -4.58 1.82 -9.89
N ASP A 858 -5.27 2.47 -10.82
CA ASP A 858 -4.63 3.23 -11.89
C ASP A 858 -4.49 4.67 -11.41
N TRP A 859 -3.33 4.97 -10.82
CA TRP A 859 -3.08 6.29 -10.24
C TRP A 859 -2.73 7.32 -11.31
N VAL A 860 -3.30 8.52 -11.20
CA VAL A 860 -2.66 9.73 -11.74
C VAL A 860 -1.37 10.05 -10.97
N ALA A 861 -0.60 11.03 -11.44
CA ALA A 861 0.60 11.49 -10.76
C ALA A 861 0.33 11.82 -9.28
N TRP A 862 1.21 11.38 -8.38
CA TRP A 862 1.15 11.74 -6.97
C TRP A 862 1.93 13.02 -6.73
N ARG A 863 1.27 14.04 -6.16
CA ARG A 863 1.87 15.37 -6.00
C ARG A 863 3.15 15.31 -5.17
N GLY A 864 4.27 15.74 -5.76
CA GLY A 864 5.57 15.84 -5.09
C GLY A 864 6.21 14.50 -4.69
N LEU A 865 5.74 13.37 -5.22
CA LEU A 865 6.17 12.04 -4.81
C LEU A 865 6.46 11.12 -5.99
N GLY A 866 7.44 10.22 -5.81
CA GLY A 866 7.72 9.14 -6.77
C GLY A 866 8.14 9.63 -8.16
N PHE A 867 7.68 8.93 -9.21
CA PHE A 867 8.01 9.23 -10.61
C PHE A 867 7.52 10.60 -11.11
N ALA A 868 6.62 11.25 -10.38
CA ALA A 868 6.05 12.56 -10.73
C ALA A 868 6.85 13.74 -10.12
N ALA A 869 7.81 13.47 -9.24
CA ALA A 869 8.67 14.52 -8.68
C ALA A 869 9.66 15.01 -9.76
N GLY A 870 9.22 15.95 -10.61
CA GLY A 870 10.02 16.59 -11.66
C GLY A 870 9.60 16.30 -13.11
N ALA A 871 8.34 15.92 -13.36
CA ALA A 871 7.83 15.64 -14.70
C ALA A 871 6.68 16.58 -15.07
N ASP A 872 7.00 17.84 -15.37
CA ASP A 872 6.00 18.89 -15.70
C ASP A 872 5.05 18.47 -16.83
N VAL A 873 5.58 17.74 -17.83
CA VAL A 873 4.80 17.18 -18.95
C VAL A 873 3.66 16.26 -18.47
N VAL A 874 3.86 15.45 -17.43
CA VAL A 874 2.81 14.54 -16.94
C VAL A 874 1.70 15.32 -16.24
N ASP A 875 2.08 16.33 -15.47
CA ASP A 875 1.13 17.18 -14.77
C ASP A 875 0.28 17.98 -15.76
N GLU A 876 0.89 18.54 -16.80
CA GLU A 876 0.19 19.30 -17.85
C GLU A 876 -0.75 18.42 -18.70
N GLU A 877 -0.32 17.21 -19.06
CA GLU A 877 -1.17 16.24 -19.77
C GLU A 877 -2.38 15.81 -18.94
N LEU A 878 -2.22 15.70 -17.61
CA LEU A 878 -3.33 15.46 -16.69
C LEU A 878 -4.33 16.63 -16.68
N HIS A 879 -3.85 17.88 -16.74
CA HIS A 879 -4.72 19.06 -16.86
C HIS A 879 -5.50 19.05 -18.18
N ARG A 880 -4.90 18.61 -19.30
CA ARG A 880 -5.59 18.49 -20.59
C ARG A 880 -6.81 17.56 -20.54
N VAL A 881 -6.71 16.46 -19.79
CA VAL A 881 -7.84 15.52 -19.60
C VAL A 881 -8.78 15.94 -18.46
N GLY A 882 -8.66 17.18 -17.96
CA GLY A 882 -9.51 17.74 -16.91
C GLY A 882 -9.19 17.19 -15.52
N SER A 883 -7.96 16.69 -15.31
CA SER A 883 -7.49 16.13 -14.05
C SER A 883 -6.31 16.91 -13.47
N ARG A 884 -5.77 16.43 -12.33
CA ARG A 884 -4.60 17.00 -11.66
C ARG A 884 -3.88 15.93 -10.85
N PRO A 885 -2.63 16.19 -10.41
CA PRO A 885 -1.96 15.33 -9.44
C PRO A 885 -2.81 15.11 -8.18
N ILE A 886 -2.80 13.88 -7.68
CA ILE A 886 -3.51 13.47 -6.47
C ILE A 886 -2.61 13.63 -5.25
N GLN A 887 -3.16 14.12 -4.13
CA GLN A 887 -2.45 14.16 -2.85
C GLN A 887 -2.45 12.78 -2.19
N ALA A 888 -1.45 12.49 -1.36
CA ALA A 888 -1.37 11.20 -0.67
C ALA A 888 -2.62 10.92 0.17
N GLU A 889 -3.16 11.97 0.80
CA GLU A 889 -4.33 11.90 1.65
C GLU A 889 -5.60 11.53 0.89
N GLU A 890 -5.76 12.09 -0.31
CA GLU A 890 -6.85 11.84 -1.25
C GLU A 890 -6.72 10.43 -1.83
N ALA A 891 -5.50 10.03 -2.19
CA ALA A 891 -5.22 8.74 -2.78
C ALA A 891 -5.56 7.58 -1.82
N PHE A 892 -5.14 7.66 -0.56
CA PHE A 892 -5.49 6.63 0.42
C PHE A 892 -6.98 6.60 0.75
N ALA A 893 -7.68 7.75 0.74
CA ALA A 893 -9.13 7.79 0.90
C ALA A 893 -9.85 7.15 -0.31
N ALA A 894 -9.37 7.42 -1.53
CA ALA A 894 -9.84 6.81 -2.77
C ALA A 894 -9.63 5.28 -2.76
N TRP A 895 -8.47 4.81 -2.30
CA TRP A 895 -8.19 3.37 -2.14
C TRP A 895 -9.18 2.71 -1.18
N GLU A 896 -9.38 3.29 0.00
CA GLU A 896 -10.32 2.75 1.00
C GLU A 896 -11.76 2.72 0.52
N TYR A 897 -12.14 3.68 -0.32
CA TYR A 897 -13.43 3.68 -0.98
C TYR A 897 -13.50 2.56 -2.03
N ALA A 898 -12.56 2.52 -2.98
CA ALA A 898 -12.53 1.56 -4.08
C ALA A 898 -12.59 0.10 -3.60
N GLN A 899 -11.81 -0.26 -2.57
CA GLN A 899 -11.72 -1.64 -2.07
C GLN A 899 -13.03 -2.18 -1.46
N ARG A 900 -14.00 -1.31 -1.15
CA ARG A 900 -15.33 -1.73 -0.66
C ARG A 900 -16.25 -2.23 -1.78
N TYR A 901 -15.93 -1.91 -3.04
CA TYR A 901 -16.78 -2.21 -4.19
C TYR A 901 -16.29 -3.42 -4.98
N ASP A 902 -17.18 -3.95 -5.83
CA ASP A 902 -16.85 -5.10 -6.65
C ASP A 902 -16.11 -4.76 -7.96
N VAL A 903 -14.99 -4.04 -7.86
CA VAL A 903 -14.26 -3.50 -9.01
C VAL A 903 -12.87 -4.13 -9.12
N ALA A 904 -12.52 -4.64 -10.31
CA ALA A 904 -11.20 -5.22 -10.58
C ALA A 904 -10.13 -4.16 -10.92
N GLN A 905 -10.54 -3.06 -11.54
CA GLN A 905 -9.67 -1.97 -11.97
C GLN A 905 -10.37 -0.66 -11.65
N ALA A 906 -9.71 0.19 -10.87
CA ALA A 906 -10.21 1.50 -10.50
C ALA A 906 -9.26 2.59 -10.99
N VAL A 907 -9.77 3.48 -11.85
CA VAL A 907 -9.06 4.68 -12.31
C VAL A 907 -9.18 5.74 -11.24
N VAL A 908 -8.05 6.12 -10.64
CA VAL A 908 -8.01 7.07 -9.54
C VAL A 908 -7.48 8.41 -10.04
N ALA A 909 -8.43 9.29 -10.38
CA ALA A 909 -8.17 10.59 -10.98
C ALA A 909 -9.17 11.62 -10.42
N PRO A 910 -8.72 12.79 -9.92
CA PRO A 910 -9.61 13.92 -9.66
C PRO A 910 -10.22 14.40 -10.97
N LEU A 911 -11.52 14.14 -11.18
CA LEU A 911 -12.24 14.59 -12.38
C LEU A 911 -13.46 15.44 -11.95
N PRO A 912 -13.72 16.58 -12.61
CA PRO A 912 -14.92 17.38 -12.36
C PRO A 912 -16.18 16.55 -12.61
N GLY A 913 -17.21 16.73 -11.77
CA GLY A 913 -18.41 15.90 -11.83
C GLY A 913 -19.30 16.24 -13.03
N ALA A 914 -19.94 15.22 -13.62
CA ALA A 914 -20.85 15.32 -14.78
C ALA A 914 -22.10 16.23 -14.61
N ARG A 915 -22.22 16.99 -13.51
CA ARG A 915 -23.26 18.01 -13.29
C ARG A 915 -22.74 19.45 -13.36
N GLU A 916 -21.43 19.63 -13.35
CA GLU A 916 -20.82 20.87 -13.80
C GLU A 916 -20.46 20.63 -15.26
N GLU A 917 -21.39 20.93 -16.16
CA GLU A 917 -20.98 21.43 -17.47
C GLU A 917 -20.24 22.75 -17.23
N VAL A 918 -19.00 22.64 -16.75
CA VAL A 918 -17.97 23.55 -17.21
C VAL A 918 -17.92 23.26 -18.69
N ARG A 919 -18.70 24.02 -19.47
CA ARG A 919 -18.28 24.34 -20.83
C ARG A 919 -16.79 24.61 -20.69
N PRO A 920 -15.90 23.92 -21.43
CA PRO A 920 -14.50 24.30 -21.41
C PRO A 920 -14.51 25.80 -21.59
N ASP A 921 -14.15 26.52 -20.53
CA ASP A 921 -13.81 27.91 -20.71
C ASP A 921 -12.61 27.74 -21.61
N VAL A 922 -12.83 28.00 -22.89
CA VAL A 922 -11.77 28.41 -23.80
C VAL A 922 -11.31 29.74 -23.21
N GLY A 923 -10.67 29.65 -22.05
CA GLY A 923 -10.01 30.70 -21.36
C GLY A 923 -9.06 31.17 -22.41
N ARG A 924 -9.30 32.40 -22.85
CA ARG A 924 -8.65 33.05 -23.99
C ARG A 924 -7.14 32.87 -23.89
N GLY A 925 -6.66 31.76 -24.45
CA GLY A 925 -5.26 31.50 -24.70
C GLY A 925 -4.81 32.51 -25.72
N ARG A 926 -3.59 33.01 -25.58
CA ARG A 926 -3.05 34.12 -26.37
C ARG A 926 -3.00 33.85 -27.89
N GLY A 927 -3.36 32.65 -28.38
CA GLY A 927 -3.41 32.28 -29.81
C GLY A 927 -4.81 32.09 -30.45
N ALA A 928 -5.85 31.75 -29.68
CA ALA A 928 -7.18 31.36 -30.22
C ALA A 928 -8.01 32.52 -30.83
N GLY A 929 -7.44 33.72 -30.96
CA GLY A 929 -8.08 34.90 -31.52
C GLY A 929 -7.61 35.27 -32.94
N ARG A 930 -6.72 34.48 -33.56
CA ARG A 930 -6.18 34.78 -34.90
C ARG A 930 -7.02 34.10 -35.98
N GLU A 931 -7.61 34.88 -36.88
CA GLU A 931 -8.34 34.36 -38.04
C GLU A 931 -7.35 33.90 -39.14
N TRP A 932 -6.62 32.82 -38.87
CA TRP A 932 -5.62 32.25 -39.79
C TRP A 932 -6.17 32.09 -41.21
N THR A 933 -7.41 31.63 -41.36
CA THR A 933 -8.07 31.41 -42.65
C THR A 933 -8.35 32.69 -43.46
N GLN A 934 -8.23 33.88 -42.86
CA GLN A 934 -8.41 35.18 -43.53
C GLN A 934 -7.09 35.86 -43.94
N MET A 935 -5.94 35.35 -43.49
CA MET A 935 -4.62 35.87 -43.87
C MET A 935 -4.24 35.45 -45.30
N SER A 936 -3.39 36.24 -45.97
CA SER A 936 -2.72 35.77 -47.19
C SER A 936 -1.71 34.66 -46.84
N ALA A 937 -1.32 33.83 -47.83
CA ALA A 937 -0.38 32.73 -47.60
C ALA A 937 0.97 33.25 -47.06
N ASP A 938 1.47 34.35 -47.61
CA ASP A 938 2.73 34.98 -47.17
C ASP A 938 2.63 35.53 -45.74
N GLU A 939 1.55 36.22 -45.39
CA GLU A 939 1.32 36.72 -44.02
C GLU A 939 1.18 35.60 -43.00
N MET A 940 0.53 34.49 -43.38
CA MET A 940 0.39 33.31 -42.52
C MET A 940 1.75 32.65 -42.24
N LEU A 941 2.56 32.44 -43.28
CA LEU A 941 3.88 31.83 -43.15
C LEU A 941 4.81 32.68 -42.27
N ASP A 942 4.78 34.00 -42.41
CA ASP A 942 5.64 34.92 -41.66
C ASP A 942 5.24 34.99 -40.16
N GLU A 943 3.93 34.98 -39.87
CA GLU A 943 3.41 34.90 -38.50
C GLU A 943 3.66 33.54 -37.85
N LEU A 944 3.51 32.44 -38.58
CA LEU A 944 3.85 31.10 -38.10
C LEU A 944 5.35 30.99 -37.82
N ALA A 945 6.21 31.48 -38.73
CA ALA A 945 7.64 31.45 -38.55
C ALA A 945 8.08 32.29 -37.33
N THR A 946 7.45 33.45 -37.12
CA THR A 946 7.72 34.31 -35.96
C THR A 946 7.28 33.65 -34.65
N GLY A 947 6.07 33.06 -34.62
CA GLY A 947 5.56 32.35 -33.45
C GLY A 947 6.40 31.12 -33.10
N LEU A 948 6.72 30.28 -34.08
CA LEU A 948 7.57 29.10 -33.89
C LEU A 948 8.98 29.46 -33.45
N ARG A 949 9.57 30.56 -33.97
CA ARG A 949 10.88 31.06 -33.52
C ARG A 949 10.86 31.49 -32.06
N ALA A 950 9.77 32.12 -31.61
CA ALA A 950 9.62 32.51 -30.21
C ALA A 950 9.52 31.30 -29.28
N ILE A 951 8.73 30.29 -29.67
CA ILE A 951 8.57 29.02 -28.93
C ILE A 951 9.93 28.30 -28.80
N LEU A 952 10.65 28.16 -29.91
CA LEU A 952 11.96 27.51 -29.92
C LEU A 952 12.99 28.27 -29.08
N ALA A 953 12.94 29.60 -29.06
CA ALA A 953 13.83 30.43 -28.27
C ALA A 953 13.63 30.24 -26.76
N ASP A 954 12.38 30.16 -26.33
CA ASP A 954 12.04 29.94 -24.93
C ASP A 954 12.45 28.52 -24.49
N GLU A 955 12.13 27.50 -25.27
CA GLU A 955 12.47 26.12 -24.94
C GLU A 955 13.99 25.87 -24.94
N LEU A 956 14.73 26.42 -25.91
CA LEU A 956 16.19 26.28 -26.00
C LEU A 956 16.94 27.22 -25.04
N GLN A 957 16.24 28.12 -24.34
CA GLN A 957 16.82 29.17 -23.51
C GLN A 957 17.87 30.01 -24.28
N MET A 958 17.55 30.33 -25.54
CA MET A 958 18.41 31.09 -26.46
C MET A 958 17.72 32.38 -26.93
N PRO A 959 18.45 33.45 -27.26
CA PRO A 959 17.86 34.64 -27.85
C PRO A 959 17.20 34.33 -29.21
N GLN A 960 16.02 34.88 -29.50
CA GLN A 960 15.33 34.68 -30.80
C GLN A 960 16.20 35.06 -32.02
N THR A 961 17.17 35.97 -31.85
CA THR A 961 18.11 36.38 -32.90
C THR A 961 19.14 35.31 -33.28
N GLU A 962 19.32 34.28 -32.44
CA GLU A 962 20.24 33.17 -32.69
C GLU A 962 19.57 31.97 -33.36
N ILE A 963 18.24 32.03 -33.57
CA ILE A 963 17.45 30.96 -34.19
C ILE A 963 17.17 31.31 -35.65
N GLU A 964 17.97 30.70 -36.53
CA GLU A 964 17.81 30.80 -37.98
C GLU A 964 16.66 29.92 -38.48
N SER A 965 15.92 30.40 -39.49
CA SER A 965 14.68 29.74 -39.92
C SER A 965 14.90 28.47 -40.74
N ASP A 966 16.06 28.35 -41.37
CA ASP A 966 16.44 27.24 -42.26
C ASP A 966 17.38 26.24 -41.58
N ARG A 967 17.72 26.48 -40.31
CA ARG A 967 18.64 25.62 -39.58
C ARG A 967 17.92 24.41 -38.98
N PRO A 968 18.45 23.17 -39.16
CA PRO A 968 17.83 21.98 -38.60
C PRO A 968 17.75 22.01 -37.06
N PHE A 969 16.59 21.68 -36.51
CA PHE A 969 16.35 21.64 -35.05
C PHE A 969 17.35 20.75 -34.29
N ALA A 970 17.78 19.64 -34.89
CA ALA A 970 18.77 18.74 -34.28
C ALA A 970 20.13 19.42 -34.02
N GLU A 971 20.54 20.38 -34.87
CA GLU A 971 21.78 21.14 -34.68
C GLU A 971 21.68 22.22 -33.62
N LEU A 972 20.45 22.58 -33.23
CA LEU A 972 20.16 23.51 -32.14
C LEU A 972 20.09 22.80 -30.78
N GLY A 973 20.33 21.48 -30.72
CA GLY A 973 20.33 20.71 -29.48
C GLY A 973 18.97 20.18 -29.05
N LEU A 974 17.98 20.19 -29.96
CA LEU A 974 16.62 19.73 -29.68
C LEU A 974 16.60 18.22 -29.42
N ASN A 975 16.07 17.82 -28.27
CA ASN A 975 15.89 16.43 -27.90
C ASN A 975 14.39 16.05 -27.83
N SER A 976 14.08 14.76 -27.74
CA SER A 976 12.70 14.26 -27.78
C SER A 976 11.80 14.74 -26.63
N VAL A 977 12.36 15.28 -25.54
CA VAL A 977 11.58 15.88 -24.44
C VAL A 977 11.19 17.32 -24.78
N MET A 978 12.14 18.12 -25.28
CA MET A 978 11.90 19.49 -25.74
C MET A 978 10.90 19.54 -26.90
N ALA A 979 10.95 18.53 -27.77
CA ALA A 979 10.00 18.38 -28.87
C ALA A 979 8.53 18.33 -28.43
N MET A 980 8.24 17.83 -27.22
CA MET A 980 6.88 17.77 -26.69
C MET A 980 6.39 19.13 -26.21
N SER A 981 7.26 19.90 -25.54
CA SER A 981 6.97 21.27 -25.11
C SER A 981 6.72 22.20 -26.30
N ILE A 982 7.58 22.12 -27.33
CA ILE A 982 7.45 22.92 -28.56
C ILE A 982 6.19 22.55 -29.33
N ARG A 983 5.85 21.26 -29.42
CA ARG A 983 4.60 20.82 -30.06
C ARG A 983 3.40 21.44 -29.36
N ARG A 984 3.34 21.39 -28.04
CA ARG A 984 2.25 21.97 -27.24
C ARG A 984 2.09 23.46 -27.50
N GLU A 985 3.16 24.23 -27.42
CA GLU A 985 3.08 25.67 -27.67
C GLU A 985 2.72 26.00 -29.11
N ALA A 986 3.16 25.17 -30.07
CA ALA A 986 2.73 25.27 -31.46
C ALA A 986 1.22 24.98 -31.59
N GLU A 987 0.70 23.92 -30.96
CA GLU A 987 -0.74 23.60 -30.92
C GLU A 987 -1.56 24.73 -30.29
N GLU A 988 -1.08 25.36 -29.21
CA GLU A 988 -1.73 26.53 -28.59
C GLU A 988 -1.72 27.76 -29.52
N LEU A 989 -0.63 27.94 -30.27
CA LEU A 989 -0.51 29.00 -31.27
C LEU A 989 -1.53 28.81 -32.41
N VAL A 990 -1.72 27.58 -32.89
CA VAL A 990 -2.45 27.30 -34.14
C VAL A 990 -3.87 26.75 -33.95
N GLY A 991 -4.19 26.19 -32.79
CA GLY A 991 -5.51 25.67 -32.44
C GLY A 991 -5.89 24.33 -33.10
N ILE A 992 -4.91 23.56 -33.58
CA ILE A 992 -5.11 22.22 -34.17
C ILE A 992 -4.14 21.21 -33.52
N GLU A 993 -4.54 19.94 -33.44
CA GLU A 993 -3.66 18.87 -32.93
C GLU A 993 -2.54 18.56 -33.94
N LEU A 994 -1.34 18.38 -33.42
CA LEU A 994 -0.12 18.17 -34.19
C LEU A 994 0.57 16.85 -33.77
N SER A 995 1.22 16.20 -34.73
CA SER A 995 1.96 14.96 -34.49
C SER A 995 3.23 15.22 -33.69
N ALA A 996 3.55 14.33 -32.73
CA ALA A 996 4.81 14.36 -31.96
C ALA A 996 6.06 14.27 -32.85
N THR A 997 5.94 13.73 -34.06
CA THR A 997 7.03 13.60 -35.03
C THR A 997 7.11 14.76 -36.03
N MET A 998 6.24 15.77 -35.94
CA MET A 998 6.22 16.86 -36.91
C MET A 998 7.55 17.61 -36.97
N LEU A 999 8.21 17.79 -35.82
CA LEU A 999 9.48 18.51 -35.74
C LEU A 999 10.59 17.77 -36.49
N TRP A 1000 10.50 16.44 -36.63
CA TRP A 1000 11.51 15.65 -37.34
C TRP A 1000 11.21 15.53 -38.83
N ASN A 1001 9.93 15.47 -39.18
CA ASN A 1001 9.49 15.44 -40.57
C ASN A 1001 9.62 16.82 -41.23
N HIS A 1002 9.57 17.89 -40.43
CA HIS A 1002 9.73 19.28 -40.84
C HIS A 1002 10.83 19.93 -39.98
N PRO A 1003 12.11 19.65 -40.27
CA PRO A 1003 13.22 19.90 -39.35
C PRO A 1003 13.65 21.37 -39.24
N THR A 1004 12.95 22.30 -39.87
CA THR A 1004 13.28 23.73 -39.87
C THR A 1004 12.03 24.57 -39.60
N ILE A 1005 12.19 25.81 -39.14
CA ILE A 1005 11.05 26.73 -38.93
C ILE A 1005 10.30 26.93 -40.25
N ALA A 1006 11.01 27.12 -41.37
CA ALA A 1006 10.40 27.29 -42.68
C ALA A 1006 9.52 26.10 -43.08
N SER A 1007 10.07 24.88 -43.03
CA SER A 1007 9.33 23.67 -43.41
C SER A 1007 8.16 23.35 -42.45
N LEU A 1008 8.28 23.70 -41.18
CA LEU A 1008 7.23 23.50 -40.19
C LEU A 1008 6.09 24.52 -40.36
N SER A 1009 6.41 25.79 -40.65
CA SER A 1009 5.42 26.83 -40.98
C SER A 1009 4.61 26.43 -42.22
N GLU A 1010 5.25 25.94 -43.27
CA GLU A 1010 4.57 25.46 -44.49
C GLU A 1010 3.64 24.28 -44.20
N TYR A 1011 4.10 23.32 -43.40
CA TYR A 1011 3.30 22.17 -43.00
C TYR A 1011 2.04 22.59 -42.22
N ILE A 1012 2.19 23.47 -41.23
CA ILE A 1012 1.08 23.98 -40.43
C ILE A 1012 0.14 24.83 -41.29
N ALA A 1013 0.66 25.69 -42.17
CA ALA A 1013 -0.15 26.50 -43.09
C ALA A 1013 -1.04 25.62 -43.99
N ASN A 1014 -0.47 24.53 -44.53
CA ASN A 1014 -1.21 23.55 -45.33
C ASN A 1014 -2.30 22.81 -44.53
N ARG A 1015 -2.11 22.61 -43.22
CA ARG A 1015 -3.18 22.06 -42.36
C ARG A 1015 -4.28 23.06 -42.05
N LEU A 1016 -3.93 24.33 -41.86
CA LEU A 1016 -4.89 25.40 -41.59
C LEU A 1016 -5.70 25.79 -42.84
N ARG A 1017 -5.14 25.58 -44.04
CA ARG A 1017 -5.81 25.73 -45.34
C ARG A 1017 -5.57 24.52 -46.26
N PRO A 1018 -6.39 23.46 -46.17
CA PRO A 1018 -6.31 22.35 -47.10
C PRO A 1018 -6.84 22.79 -48.49
N GLY A 1019 -5.94 23.22 -49.37
CA GLY A 1019 -6.24 23.46 -50.79
C GLY A 1019 -5.90 24.87 -51.30
N ASP A 1020 -4.62 25.11 -51.56
CA ASP A 1020 -4.16 25.95 -52.67
C ASP A 1020 -2.89 25.29 -53.22
N ASP A 1021 -2.99 24.63 -54.37
CA ASP A 1021 -1.84 24.12 -55.11
C ASP A 1021 -0.93 25.31 -55.48
N VAL A 1022 0.18 25.48 -54.77
CA VAL A 1022 1.32 26.24 -55.28
C VAL A 1022 2.09 25.31 -56.22
N ALA A 1023 2.08 25.66 -57.51
CA ALA A 1023 2.77 24.93 -58.57
C ALA A 1023 4.27 24.76 -58.26
N PRO A 1024 4.90 23.64 -58.65
CA PRO A 1024 6.30 23.38 -58.33
C PRO A 1024 7.20 24.25 -59.21
N GLU A 1025 7.87 25.23 -58.61
CA GLU A 1025 9.09 25.78 -59.20
C GLU A 1025 10.24 24.80 -58.93
N SER A 1026 10.86 24.42 -60.03
CA SER A 1026 11.98 23.51 -60.15
C SER A 1026 13.21 24.00 -59.39
N GLU A 1027 13.64 23.26 -58.37
CA GLU A 1027 15.03 23.25 -57.94
C GLU A 1027 15.67 21.86 -58.05
N THR A 1028 16.90 21.93 -58.52
CA THR A 1028 17.71 20.90 -59.16
C THR A 1028 18.20 19.83 -58.20
N ALA A 1029 18.19 18.59 -58.70
CA ALA A 1029 18.96 17.49 -58.14
C ALA A 1029 20.43 17.87 -57.93
N SER A 1030 20.86 17.83 -56.68
CA SER A 1030 22.25 17.73 -56.26
C SER A 1030 22.35 16.56 -55.28
N GLU A 1031 22.52 15.36 -55.83
CA GLU A 1031 23.09 14.23 -55.10
C GLU A 1031 24.48 14.63 -54.60
N THR A 1032 24.60 14.92 -53.30
CA THR A 1032 25.72 14.48 -52.45
C THR A 1032 25.29 14.61 -51.01
N SER A 1033 24.92 13.48 -50.40
CA SER A 1033 24.67 13.32 -48.97
C SER A 1033 25.96 13.68 -48.21
N VAL A 1034 26.01 14.88 -47.65
CA VAL A 1034 27.03 15.32 -46.69
C VAL A 1034 26.91 14.52 -45.38
N LEU A 1035 25.75 13.88 -45.14
CA LEU A 1035 25.46 13.06 -43.97
C LEU A 1035 26.18 11.70 -44.01
N ASP A 1036 26.34 11.06 -45.17
CA ASP A 1036 27.07 9.77 -45.24
C ASP A 1036 28.59 9.93 -45.02
N ALA A 1037 29.15 11.11 -45.29
CA ALA A 1037 30.57 11.40 -45.04
C ALA A 1037 30.87 11.66 -43.55
N LEU A 1038 29.91 12.21 -42.79
CA LEU A 1038 30.09 12.52 -41.36
C LEU A 1038 29.99 11.27 -40.46
N PHE A 1039 29.25 10.24 -40.89
CA PHE A 1039 29.14 8.99 -40.13
C PHE A 1039 30.26 7.97 -40.42
N ALA A 1040 31.00 8.09 -41.52
CA ALA A 1040 32.13 7.21 -41.83
C ALA A 1040 33.41 7.53 -41.03
N ASP A 1041 33.62 8.78 -40.63
CA ASP A 1041 34.81 9.20 -39.87
C ASP A 1041 34.69 8.99 -38.35
N ALA A 1042 33.49 8.71 -37.84
CA ALA A 1042 33.27 8.43 -36.42
C ALA A 1042 33.45 6.94 -36.04
N GLU A 1043 33.39 6.01 -37.00
CA GLU A 1043 33.56 4.56 -36.74
C GLU A 1043 35.00 4.05 -36.90
N THR A 1044 35.94 4.87 -37.39
CA THR A 1044 37.35 4.47 -37.53
C THR A 1044 38.27 4.88 -36.37
N ALA A 1045 37.76 5.58 -35.34
CA ALA A 1045 38.59 6.14 -34.26
C ALA A 1045 38.57 5.38 -32.91
N THR A 1046 37.82 4.28 -32.76
CA THR A 1046 37.69 3.56 -31.47
C THR A 1046 38.14 2.09 -31.47
N ALA A 1047 38.92 1.67 -32.48
CA ALA A 1047 39.59 0.37 -32.48
C ALA A 1047 41.12 0.52 -32.45
N GLY A 1048 41.68 0.76 -31.25
CA GLY A 1048 43.11 0.54 -31.03
C GLY A 1048 43.70 1.31 -29.84
N SER A 1049 43.67 0.73 -28.65
CA SER A 1049 44.86 0.62 -27.77
C SER A 1049 44.51 0.06 -26.38
N GLU A 1050 44.53 -1.27 -26.26
CA GLU A 1050 44.95 -1.91 -25.01
C GLU A 1050 46.12 -2.84 -25.33
N SER A 1051 47.35 -2.37 -25.05
CA SER A 1051 48.47 -3.26 -24.77
C SER A 1051 49.54 -2.54 -23.93
N GLY A 1052 49.65 -2.94 -22.65
CA GLY A 1052 50.92 -2.96 -21.92
C GLY A 1052 51.23 -1.81 -20.98
N ARG A 1053 50.77 -1.89 -19.71
CA ARG A 1053 51.61 -2.25 -18.54
C ARG A 1053 50.80 -2.25 -17.25
#